data_AF-A0AB36Z6W2-F1
#
_entry.id   AF-A0AB36Z6W2-F1
#
_cell.length_a   1.000
_cell.length_b   1.000
_cell.length_c   1.000
_cell.angle_alpha   90.00
_cell.angle_beta   90.00
_cell.angle_gamma   90.00
#
_symmetry.space_group_name_H-M   'P 1'
#
loop_
_entity.id
_entity.type
_entity.pdbx_description
1 polymer ?
#
loop_
_entity_poly.entity_id
_entity_poly.type
_entity_poly.pdbx_seq_one_letter_code
_entity_poly.pdbx_strand_id
1 'polypeptide(L)'
;MEQESLVPQYQQLAKQLLRISDCLHDIYQDQWDIVGNLNAQNMFKLDHERYRIVLANGLFHIQLHTPQHIQQGTAQLLAEPHFSVQHHKSDTLEEFFLQDIHFLTGDLKPQHSLFLRDKAQQLSKLLLEQVYQWVNGPARVLKFVQQLSVVQAEIIDHLMRRASLYTTPVMSDYVLYGKEPPQNILQQMQKIFSLEYLAPADFLSIQGLMHSLDEFCFSAAQFLHPAIYRIMSLSFEERFNLHELNDHVNDIELLFRHALEHSNMLGFVRLMNRDTWGRDDLLSKKHFLENNHQLWQKKVAKLPLFDCNRAINWLFKQSAEVLDWISTNIQHSSVRVTVTAISFLNTHQVHPQVLLATLQYFQYASARLFIHSVHQYAIQHKWFTHPDNKSVVLKGTRQAINDHRIAISPSILYLDEWIGLMREVVKMDDCTTKKVYMGLSRVMQAYMQHLHKATSHLPEAVQQYIRPATQQNRDFYTELQRYRIQLTEFRQLFYLQDANVRESIFDSYVRDYLAEYFALHKNIPKSLTWKGLFIQAIAWHDQIQKQEIIARLKKDFALKDWKSLTNEAHFYYFDWKFEELKNIDQIIEEARIFQNCLAASYAQRIIEGEYVAFHVSHAELSTPLLLGCHIHDQEIIFDQLEYPHNQKADPQYIDMAIHFTSWFNRRLHTSCIDSDLDLNT
;
A
#
# COMPACT_ATOMS: atom_id res chain seq x y z
N MET A 1 40.01 -7.69 -12.44
CA MET A 1 40.05 -8.88 -13.33
C MET A 1 41.31 -9.75 -13.13
N GLU A 2 42.44 -9.26 -12.60
CA GLU A 2 43.63 -10.11 -12.35
C GLU A 2 43.63 -10.87 -11.00
N GLN A 3 42.83 -10.44 -10.01
CA GLN A 3 42.76 -11.12 -8.71
C GLN A 3 41.90 -12.40 -8.72
N GLU A 4 40.86 -12.46 -9.56
CA GLU A 4 39.95 -13.63 -9.64
C GLU A 4 40.61 -14.86 -10.29
N SER A 5 41.60 -14.67 -11.17
CA SER A 5 42.30 -15.77 -11.84
C SER A 5 43.31 -16.50 -10.95
N LEU A 6 43.75 -15.88 -9.85
CA LEU A 6 44.76 -16.42 -8.94
C LEU A 6 44.15 -17.23 -7.78
N VAL A 7 42.86 -17.03 -7.46
CA VAL A 7 42.16 -17.75 -6.37
C VAL A 7 42.26 -19.28 -6.50
N PRO A 8 42.04 -19.89 -7.69
CA PRO A 8 42.14 -21.35 -7.83
C PRO A 8 43.56 -21.89 -7.61
N GLN A 9 44.58 -21.11 -7.99
CA GLN A 9 45.98 -21.48 -7.84
C GLN A 9 46.40 -21.47 -6.36
N TYR A 10 45.98 -20.44 -5.61
CA TYR A 10 46.20 -20.36 -4.17
C TYR A 10 45.45 -21.45 -3.39
N GLN A 11 44.23 -21.80 -3.79
CA GLN A 11 43.49 -22.91 -3.18
C GLN A 11 44.19 -24.26 -3.38
N GLN A 12 44.69 -24.52 -4.59
CA GLN A 12 45.43 -25.75 -4.88
C GLN A 12 46.73 -25.82 -4.08
N LEU A 13 47.47 -24.72 -4.00
CA LEU A 13 48.67 -24.59 -3.19
C LEU A 13 48.39 -24.88 -1.71
N ALA A 14 47.39 -24.20 -1.13
CA ALA A 14 47.04 -24.38 0.27
C ALA A 14 46.65 -25.83 0.57
N LYS A 15 45.81 -26.46 -0.27
CA LYS A 15 45.44 -27.89 -0.14
C LYS A 15 46.63 -28.84 -0.20
N GLN A 16 47.65 -28.53 -1.01
CA GLN A 16 48.88 -29.33 -1.08
C GLN A 16 49.73 -29.13 0.17
N LEU A 17 49.88 -27.90 0.66
CA LEU A 17 50.65 -27.60 1.86
C LEU A 17 50.03 -28.18 3.14
N LEU A 18 48.70 -28.20 3.23
CA LEU A 18 47.97 -28.86 4.33
C LEU A 18 48.23 -30.36 4.42
N ARG A 19 48.56 -31.02 3.30
CA ARG A 19 48.88 -32.47 3.29
C ARG A 19 50.30 -32.78 3.75
N ILE A 20 51.17 -31.77 3.76
CA ILE A 20 52.62 -31.92 3.98
C ILE A 20 53.04 -31.37 5.35
N SER A 21 52.25 -30.45 5.93
CA SER A 21 52.54 -29.80 7.20
C SER A 21 51.41 -30.00 8.21
N ASP A 22 51.70 -30.76 9.27
CA ASP A 22 50.78 -30.99 10.39
C ASP A 22 50.39 -29.66 11.05
N CYS A 23 51.34 -28.74 11.24
CA CYS A 23 51.08 -27.42 11.84
C CYS A 23 50.05 -26.59 11.04
N LEU A 24 50.10 -26.65 9.70
CA LEU A 24 49.12 -25.97 8.86
C LEU A 24 47.78 -26.71 8.85
N HIS A 25 47.81 -28.04 8.90
CA HIS A 25 46.62 -28.88 9.02
C HIS A 25 45.85 -28.58 10.32
N ASP A 26 46.56 -28.43 11.44
CA ASP A 26 45.97 -28.08 12.73
C ASP A 26 45.24 -26.73 12.67
N ILE A 27 45.83 -25.71 12.02
CA ILE A 27 45.15 -24.40 11.83
C ILE A 27 43.85 -24.55 11.05
N TYR A 28 43.83 -25.41 10.03
CA TYR A 28 42.62 -25.68 9.24
C TYR A 28 41.58 -26.46 10.05
N GLN A 29 42.00 -27.47 10.80
CA GLN A 29 41.11 -28.30 11.62
C GLN A 29 40.49 -27.47 12.76
N ASP A 30 41.29 -26.64 13.44
CA ASP A 30 40.82 -25.77 14.51
C ASP A 30 39.72 -24.80 14.03
N GLN A 31 39.82 -24.30 12.78
CA GLN A 31 38.76 -23.46 12.20
C GLN A 31 37.45 -24.23 12.01
N TRP A 32 37.52 -25.48 11.53
CA TRP A 32 36.35 -26.34 11.38
C TRP A 32 35.76 -26.75 12.72
N ASP A 33 36.58 -26.98 13.74
CA ASP A 33 36.12 -27.31 15.08
C ASP A 33 35.34 -26.15 15.72
N ILE A 34 35.74 -24.90 15.44
CA ILE A 34 34.99 -23.70 15.84
C ILE A 34 33.65 -23.60 15.10
N VAL A 35 33.69 -23.67 13.76
CA VAL A 35 32.52 -23.51 12.90
C VAL A 35 31.50 -24.64 13.10
N GLY A 36 32.00 -25.85 13.38
CA GLY A 36 31.20 -27.05 13.60
C GLY A 36 30.25 -27.33 12.44
N ASN A 37 28.96 -27.49 12.76
CA ASN A 37 27.89 -27.79 11.80
C ASN A 37 27.21 -26.54 11.23
N LEU A 38 27.89 -25.40 11.20
CA LEU A 38 27.32 -24.15 10.68
C LEU A 38 26.89 -24.30 9.21
N ASN A 39 25.70 -23.81 8.92
CA ASN A 39 25.11 -23.70 7.60
C ASN A 39 24.16 -22.50 7.56
N ALA A 40 23.52 -22.25 6.41
CA ALA A 40 22.61 -21.12 6.28
C ALA A 40 21.37 -21.20 7.20
N GLN A 41 20.90 -22.40 7.53
CA GLN A 41 19.67 -22.62 8.33
C GLN A 41 19.88 -22.40 9.82
N ASN A 42 21.09 -22.66 10.35
CA ASN A 42 21.44 -22.40 11.75
C ASN A 42 22.28 -21.13 11.96
N MET A 43 22.37 -20.27 10.93
CA MET A 43 23.02 -18.97 11.03
C MET A 43 22.28 -18.04 11.99
N PHE A 44 20.95 -18.05 11.94
CA PHE A 44 20.08 -17.24 12.78
C PHE A 44 19.08 -18.16 13.49
N LYS A 45 19.13 -18.20 14.82
CA LYS A 45 18.17 -18.96 15.62
C LYS A 45 17.63 -18.09 16.73
N LEU A 46 16.31 -18.03 16.83
CA LEU A 46 15.62 -17.24 17.84
C LEU A 46 15.26 -18.14 19.03
N ASP A 47 15.63 -17.73 20.22
CA ASP A 47 15.23 -18.36 21.48
C ASP A 47 14.20 -17.44 22.15
N HIS A 48 12.92 -17.77 21.95
CA HIS A 48 11.79 -16.99 22.44
C HIS A 48 11.66 -17.03 23.96
N GLU A 49 12.03 -18.14 24.60
CA GLU A 49 11.90 -18.29 26.05
C GLU A 49 12.91 -17.39 26.78
N ARG A 50 14.09 -17.25 26.20
CA ARG A 50 15.19 -16.47 26.78
C ARG A 50 15.34 -15.07 26.18
N TYR A 51 14.48 -14.67 25.25
CA TYR A 51 14.61 -13.41 24.50
C TYR A 51 16.04 -13.22 23.96
N ARG A 52 16.51 -14.20 23.19
CA ARG A 52 17.89 -14.25 22.72
C ARG A 52 17.96 -14.58 21.24
N ILE A 53 18.86 -13.90 20.53
CA ILE A 53 19.23 -14.21 19.16
C ILE A 53 20.54 -15.01 19.19
N VAL A 54 20.49 -16.28 18.82
CA VAL A 54 21.66 -17.15 18.67
C VAL A 54 22.17 -17.03 17.24
N LEU A 55 23.45 -16.69 17.09
CA LEU A 55 24.05 -16.40 15.80
C LEU A 55 25.22 -17.33 15.49
N ALA A 56 25.38 -17.62 14.21
CA ALA A 56 26.41 -18.50 13.66
C ALA A 56 26.56 -19.80 14.46
N ASN A 57 25.47 -20.57 14.59
CA ASN A 57 25.44 -21.84 15.31
C ASN A 57 25.95 -21.77 16.78
N GLY A 58 25.73 -20.63 17.45
CA GLY A 58 26.04 -20.47 18.88
C GLY A 58 27.39 -19.86 19.19
N LEU A 59 28.17 -19.47 18.17
CA LEU A 59 29.45 -18.78 18.35
C LEU A 59 29.30 -17.47 19.13
N PHE A 60 28.20 -16.75 18.91
CA PHE A 60 27.84 -15.58 19.70
C PHE A 60 26.32 -15.43 19.75
N HIS A 61 25.85 -14.59 20.65
CA HIS A 61 24.44 -14.31 20.79
C HIS A 61 24.20 -12.88 21.23
N ILE A 62 23.00 -12.38 20.97
CA ILE A 62 22.52 -11.10 21.47
C ILE A 62 21.42 -11.41 22.47
N GLN A 63 21.66 -11.02 23.73
CA GLN A 63 20.69 -11.11 24.80
C GLN A 63 19.83 -9.86 24.80
N LEU A 64 18.51 -10.03 24.85
CA LEU A 64 17.58 -8.92 24.87
C LEU A 64 16.99 -8.77 26.27
N HIS A 65 17.01 -7.53 26.75
CA HIS A 65 16.57 -7.15 28.09
C HIS A 65 15.38 -6.20 28.01
N THR A 66 14.67 -6.08 29.12
CA THR A 66 13.62 -5.07 29.30
C THR A 66 14.14 -3.90 30.12
N PRO A 67 13.49 -2.73 30.08
CA PRO A 67 13.86 -1.58 30.91
C PRO A 67 13.96 -1.88 32.41
N GLN A 68 13.18 -2.84 32.91
CA GLN A 68 13.23 -3.27 34.31
C GLN A 68 14.60 -3.87 34.68
N HIS A 69 15.23 -4.60 33.77
CA HIS A 69 16.55 -5.19 33.99
C HIS A 69 17.64 -4.11 34.10
N ILE A 70 17.52 -3.05 33.30
CA ILE A 70 18.42 -1.89 33.33
C ILE A 70 18.25 -1.12 34.64
N GLN A 71 17.01 -0.83 35.05
CA GLN A 71 16.71 -0.16 36.32
C GLN A 71 17.20 -0.94 37.55
N GLN A 72 17.19 -2.27 37.48
CA GLN A 72 17.71 -3.16 38.53
C GLN A 72 19.24 -3.33 38.48
N GLY A 73 19.92 -2.77 37.47
CA GLY A 73 21.37 -2.89 37.28
C GLY A 73 21.83 -4.28 36.83
N THR A 74 20.91 -5.13 36.35
CA THR A 74 21.21 -6.50 35.88
C THR A 74 21.63 -6.56 34.41
N ALA A 75 21.41 -5.48 33.66
CA ALA A 75 21.82 -5.30 32.27
C ALA A 75 22.25 -3.85 32.04
N GLN A 76 23.16 -3.61 31.09
CA GLN A 76 23.58 -2.26 30.71
C GLN A 76 22.83 -1.73 29.49
N LEU A 77 22.45 -2.62 28.58
CA LEU A 77 21.81 -2.32 27.31
C LEU A 77 20.54 -3.16 27.12
N LEU A 78 19.66 -2.73 26.21
CA LEU A 78 18.49 -3.53 25.83
C LEU A 78 18.86 -4.68 24.90
N ALA A 79 19.86 -4.49 24.04
CA ALA A 79 20.46 -5.54 23.23
C ALA A 79 21.96 -5.64 23.56
N GLU A 80 22.35 -6.72 24.24
CA GLU A 80 23.71 -6.94 24.72
C GLU A 80 24.37 -8.13 24.00
N PRO A 81 25.49 -7.91 23.29
CA PRO A 81 26.20 -8.98 22.59
C PRO A 81 27.11 -9.78 23.52
N HIS A 82 27.10 -11.10 23.36
CA HIS A 82 27.90 -12.04 24.14
C HIS A 82 28.58 -13.09 23.24
N PHE A 83 29.91 -13.11 23.28
CA PHE A 83 30.73 -14.06 22.54
C PHE A 83 31.08 -15.27 23.39
N SER A 84 30.90 -16.48 22.84
CA SER A 84 31.15 -17.74 23.56
C SER A 84 32.61 -18.20 23.50
N VAL A 85 33.37 -17.77 22.49
CA VAL A 85 34.74 -18.25 22.23
C VAL A 85 35.74 -17.46 23.07
N GLN A 86 36.25 -18.07 24.14
CA GLN A 86 37.46 -17.67 24.91
C GLN A 86 37.58 -16.16 25.25
N HIS A 87 36.47 -15.45 25.50
CA HIS A 87 36.45 -13.98 25.69
C HIS A 87 36.98 -13.13 24.52
N HIS A 88 37.14 -13.70 23.32
CA HIS A 88 37.55 -12.95 22.14
C HIS A 88 36.32 -12.26 21.53
N LYS A 89 36.18 -10.97 21.82
CA LYS A 89 35.17 -10.10 21.20
C LYS A 89 35.52 -9.84 19.74
N SER A 90 34.50 -9.59 18.93
CA SER A 90 34.64 -9.15 17.54
C SER A 90 33.83 -7.88 17.37
N ASP A 91 34.51 -6.74 17.34
CA ASP A 91 33.86 -5.43 17.16
C ASP A 91 33.19 -5.35 15.78
N THR A 92 33.77 -5.97 14.74
CA THR A 92 33.23 -5.95 13.37
C THR A 92 31.97 -6.79 13.21
N LEU A 93 31.90 -7.98 13.84
CA LEU A 93 30.65 -8.75 13.85
C LEU A 93 29.61 -8.05 14.72
N GLU A 94 30.00 -7.53 15.89
CA GLU A 94 29.10 -6.76 16.74
C GLU A 94 28.48 -5.57 15.99
N GLU A 95 29.30 -4.75 15.33
CA GLU A 95 28.85 -3.66 14.47
C GLU A 95 27.92 -4.15 13.36
N PHE A 96 28.26 -5.25 12.68
CA PHE A 96 27.43 -5.80 11.63
C PHE A 96 26.02 -6.16 12.13
N PHE A 97 25.89 -6.88 13.24
CA PHE A 97 24.58 -7.31 13.74
C PHE A 97 23.82 -6.22 14.47
N LEU A 98 24.50 -5.27 15.11
CA LEU A 98 23.83 -4.19 15.84
C LEU A 98 23.46 -3.00 14.95
N GLN A 99 24.29 -2.65 13.95
CA GLN A 99 24.12 -1.43 13.15
C GLN A 99 23.75 -1.71 11.69
N ASP A 100 24.40 -2.67 11.03
CA ASP A 100 24.20 -2.92 9.60
C ASP A 100 22.90 -3.69 9.30
N ILE A 101 22.47 -4.56 10.20
CA ILE A 101 21.22 -5.30 10.06
C ILE A 101 20.04 -4.44 10.50
N HIS A 102 19.11 -4.24 9.57
CA HIS A 102 17.88 -3.51 9.81
C HIS A 102 16.70 -4.49 9.89
N PHE A 103 15.84 -4.27 10.88
CA PHE A 103 14.59 -4.98 11.09
C PHE A 103 13.44 -4.14 10.57
N LEU A 104 12.61 -4.73 9.72
CA LEU A 104 11.53 -4.02 9.03
C LEU A 104 10.27 -3.98 9.90
N THR A 105 9.70 -2.79 10.05
CA THR A 105 8.51 -2.52 10.90
C THR A 105 7.30 -2.05 10.09
N GLY A 106 7.50 -1.33 8.99
CA GLY A 106 6.40 -0.81 8.16
C GLY A 106 6.41 -1.26 6.71
N ASP A 107 7.53 -1.10 5.99
CA ASP A 107 7.61 -1.57 4.60
C ASP A 107 7.83 -3.08 4.56
N LEU A 108 6.73 -3.82 4.55
CA LEU A 108 6.73 -5.27 4.54
C LEU A 108 6.93 -5.87 3.14
N LYS A 109 7.41 -5.09 2.17
CA LYS A 109 7.72 -5.58 0.81
C LYS A 109 8.96 -6.47 0.82
N PRO A 110 9.08 -7.39 -0.15
CA PRO A 110 10.32 -8.14 -0.35
C PRO A 110 11.53 -7.21 -0.51
N GLN A 111 12.63 -7.53 0.17
CA GLN A 111 13.88 -6.80 0.01
C GLN A 111 14.51 -7.04 -1.37
N HIS A 112 15.23 -6.05 -1.88
CA HIS A 112 15.88 -6.16 -3.18
C HIS A 112 16.98 -7.24 -3.16
N SER A 113 16.99 -8.12 -4.17
CA SER A 113 17.89 -9.28 -4.21
C SER A 113 19.37 -8.91 -4.21
N LEU A 114 19.77 -7.82 -4.86
CA LEU A 114 21.16 -7.34 -4.83
C LEU A 114 21.59 -6.92 -3.41
N PHE A 115 20.72 -6.24 -2.67
CA PHE A 115 21.03 -5.82 -1.30
C PHE A 115 21.23 -7.03 -0.39
N LEU A 116 20.32 -8.02 -0.46
CA LEU A 116 20.44 -9.27 0.29
C LEU A 116 21.72 -10.03 -0.07
N ARG A 117 22.08 -10.06 -1.36
CA ARG A 117 23.30 -10.71 -1.84
C ARG A 117 24.54 -10.05 -1.25
N ASP A 118 24.62 -8.72 -1.31
CA ASP A 118 25.77 -7.97 -0.81
C ASP A 118 25.94 -8.16 0.70
N LYS A 119 24.84 -8.12 1.47
CA LYS A 119 24.86 -8.38 2.91
C LYS A 119 25.19 -9.82 3.26
N ALA A 120 24.69 -10.80 2.51
CA ALA A 120 25.06 -12.20 2.70
C ALA A 120 26.56 -12.45 2.41
N GLN A 121 27.11 -11.81 1.37
CA GLN A 121 28.54 -11.86 1.06
C GLN A 121 29.39 -11.20 2.15
N GLN A 122 28.97 -10.02 2.62
CA GLN A 122 29.63 -9.32 3.73
C GLN A 122 29.66 -10.18 4.99
N LEU A 123 28.51 -10.75 5.38
CA LEU A 123 28.40 -11.64 6.55
C LEU A 123 29.31 -12.85 6.43
N SER A 124 29.25 -13.56 5.30
CA SER A 124 30.08 -14.75 5.08
C SER A 124 31.56 -14.41 5.20
N LYS A 125 31.99 -13.29 4.61
CA LYS A 125 33.39 -12.85 4.66
C LYS A 125 33.82 -12.50 6.09
N LEU A 126 33.06 -11.64 6.78
CA LEU A 126 33.36 -11.21 8.14
C LEU A 126 33.47 -12.39 9.10
N LEU A 127 32.57 -13.36 8.98
CA LEU A 127 32.57 -14.55 9.82
C LEU A 127 33.83 -15.41 9.59
N LEU A 128 34.21 -15.65 8.33
CA LEU A 128 35.38 -16.46 8.01
C LEU A 128 36.68 -15.77 8.40
N GLU A 129 36.78 -14.45 8.20
CA GLU A 129 37.91 -13.65 8.69
C GLU A 129 38.02 -13.74 10.22
N GLN A 130 36.88 -13.64 10.94
CA GLN A 130 36.88 -13.69 12.39
C GLN A 130 37.24 -15.08 12.94
N VAL A 131 36.73 -16.16 12.34
CA VAL A 131 37.10 -17.54 12.71
C VAL A 131 38.60 -17.76 12.55
N TYR A 132 39.17 -17.24 11.46
CA TYR A 132 40.60 -17.34 11.22
C TYR A 132 41.44 -16.53 12.24
N GLN A 133 40.91 -15.41 12.73
CA GLN A 133 41.52 -14.66 13.82
C GLN A 133 41.44 -15.40 15.17
N TRP A 134 40.31 -16.04 15.49
CA TRP A 134 40.14 -16.78 16.75
C TRP A 134 41.12 -17.95 16.91
N VAL A 135 41.54 -18.60 15.81
CA VAL A 135 42.59 -19.62 15.84
C VAL A 135 44.01 -19.05 15.82
N ASN A 136 44.14 -17.72 15.86
CA ASN A 136 45.39 -16.97 15.70
C ASN A 136 46.14 -17.35 14.40
N GLY A 137 45.38 -17.54 13.32
CA GLY A 137 45.86 -18.08 12.04
C GLY A 137 47.09 -17.36 11.48
N PRO A 138 47.05 -16.03 11.27
CA PRO A 138 48.18 -15.28 10.69
C PRO A 138 49.49 -15.44 11.49
N ALA A 139 49.42 -15.44 12.82
CA ALA A 139 50.61 -15.58 13.67
C ALA A 139 51.15 -17.02 13.66
N ARG A 140 50.27 -18.03 13.65
CA ARG A 140 50.69 -19.44 13.54
C ARG A 140 51.32 -19.76 12.20
N VAL A 141 50.77 -19.21 11.11
CA VAL A 141 51.38 -19.33 9.78
C VAL A 141 52.73 -18.62 9.73
N LEU A 142 52.85 -17.41 10.32
CA LEU A 142 54.14 -16.72 10.41
C LEU A 142 55.17 -17.55 11.17
N LYS A 143 54.79 -18.12 12.31
CA LYS A 143 55.65 -18.99 13.11
C LYS A 143 56.09 -20.23 12.32
N PHE A 144 55.19 -20.82 11.53
CA PHE A 144 55.53 -21.91 10.63
C PHE A 144 56.58 -21.48 9.58
N VAL A 145 56.39 -20.32 8.95
CA VAL A 145 57.36 -19.80 7.96
C VAL A 145 58.73 -19.52 8.59
N GLN A 146 58.77 -19.01 9.82
CA GLN A 146 60.01 -18.76 10.57
C GLN A 146 60.74 -20.04 10.99
N GLN A 147 60.05 -21.19 11.02
CA GLN A 147 60.57 -22.47 11.49
C GLN A 147 60.70 -23.51 10.37
N LEU A 148 60.75 -23.07 9.11
CA LEU A 148 60.89 -23.96 7.95
C LEU A 148 62.21 -24.72 7.97
N SER A 149 62.14 -26.04 7.74
CA SER A 149 63.33 -26.82 7.34
C SER A 149 63.70 -26.54 5.89
N VAL A 150 64.97 -26.79 5.53
CA VAL A 150 65.48 -26.63 4.15
C VAL A 150 64.62 -27.43 3.15
N VAL A 151 64.25 -28.66 3.50
CA VAL A 151 63.40 -29.52 2.65
C VAL A 151 62.00 -28.94 2.47
N GLN A 152 61.39 -28.41 3.54
CA GLN A 152 60.07 -27.77 3.44
C GLN A 152 60.12 -26.49 2.61
N ALA A 153 61.19 -25.70 2.74
CA ALA A 153 61.39 -24.48 1.96
C ALA A 153 61.55 -24.78 0.46
N GLU A 154 62.32 -25.80 0.10
CA GLU A 154 62.48 -26.26 -1.30
C GLU A 154 61.16 -26.75 -1.89
N ILE A 155 60.37 -27.50 -1.11
CA ILE A 155 59.04 -27.96 -1.53
C ILE A 155 58.11 -26.78 -1.78
N ILE A 156 58.05 -25.80 -0.86
CA ILE A 156 57.22 -24.60 -1.03
C ILE A 156 57.66 -23.81 -2.26
N ASP A 157 58.97 -23.60 -2.46
CA ASP A 157 59.50 -22.92 -3.65
C ASP A 157 59.19 -23.67 -4.94
N HIS A 158 59.18 -25.00 -4.93
CA HIS A 158 58.79 -25.80 -6.10
C HIS A 158 57.31 -25.63 -6.42
N LEU A 159 56.44 -25.70 -5.41
CA LEU A 159 54.99 -25.55 -5.58
C LEU A 159 54.61 -24.13 -6.05
N MET A 160 55.21 -23.10 -5.45
CA MET A 160 54.96 -21.70 -5.80
C MET A 160 55.46 -21.34 -7.20
N ARG A 161 56.63 -21.85 -7.62
CA ARG A 161 57.13 -21.67 -8.99
C ARG A 161 56.27 -22.39 -10.02
N ARG A 162 55.79 -23.60 -9.70
CA ARG A 162 54.86 -24.36 -10.55
C ARG A 162 53.53 -23.64 -10.73
N ALA A 163 53.06 -22.93 -9.71
CA ALA A 163 51.87 -22.07 -9.78
C ALA A 163 52.14 -20.69 -10.41
N SER A 164 53.37 -20.41 -10.87
CA SER A 164 53.78 -19.11 -11.43
C SER A 164 53.57 -17.92 -10.48
N LEU A 165 53.61 -18.15 -9.17
CA LEU A 165 53.42 -17.12 -8.13
C LEU A 165 54.70 -16.29 -7.89
N TYR A 166 55.87 -16.89 -8.12
CA TYR A 166 57.16 -16.19 -8.25
C TYR A 166 58.15 -17.02 -9.06
N THR A 167 59.23 -16.39 -9.55
CA THR A 167 60.22 -17.00 -10.45
C THR A 167 61.51 -17.45 -9.74
N THR A 168 61.90 -16.77 -8.65
CA THR A 168 63.11 -17.08 -7.87
C THR A 168 62.78 -17.82 -6.58
N PRO A 169 63.63 -18.74 -6.07
CA PRO A 169 63.40 -19.38 -4.77
C PRO A 169 63.41 -18.31 -3.67
N VAL A 170 62.31 -18.18 -2.94
CA VAL A 170 62.12 -17.18 -1.89
C VAL A 170 62.27 -17.81 -0.52
N MET A 171 61.65 -18.98 -0.30
CA MET A 171 61.64 -19.64 1.00
C MET A 171 62.98 -20.32 1.29
N SER A 172 63.62 -20.92 0.29
CA SER A 172 64.95 -21.52 0.43
C SER A 172 66.01 -20.46 0.68
N ASP A 173 65.91 -19.30 0.00
CA ASP A 173 66.81 -18.17 0.19
C ASP A 173 66.71 -17.57 1.61
N TYR A 174 65.50 -17.58 2.19
CA TYR A 174 65.29 -17.18 3.58
C TYR A 174 65.95 -18.15 4.56
N VAL A 175 65.76 -19.46 4.39
CA VAL A 175 66.31 -20.47 5.31
C VAL A 175 67.84 -20.59 5.18
N LEU A 176 68.39 -20.50 3.96
CA LEU A 176 69.82 -20.71 3.69
C LEU A 176 70.66 -19.44 3.88
N TYR A 177 70.12 -18.27 3.57
CA TYR A 177 70.88 -17.00 3.52
C TYR A 177 70.30 -15.89 4.41
N GLY A 178 69.19 -16.13 5.12
CA GLY A 178 68.55 -15.13 5.98
C GLY A 178 67.91 -13.97 5.22
N LYS A 179 67.67 -14.09 3.92
CA LYS A 179 67.00 -13.05 3.12
C LYS A 179 65.51 -13.03 3.42
N GLU A 180 65.02 -11.97 4.04
CA GLU A 180 63.60 -11.88 4.39
C GLU A 180 62.69 -12.03 3.15
N PRO A 181 61.61 -12.84 3.24
CA PRO A 181 60.68 -12.98 2.14
C PRO A 181 59.96 -11.64 1.88
N PRO A 182 59.65 -11.31 0.61
CA PRO A 182 58.85 -10.13 0.29
C PRO A 182 57.53 -10.11 1.06
N GLN A 183 57.17 -8.95 1.62
CA GLN A 183 55.98 -8.79 2.46
C GLN A 183 54.69 -9.27 1.79
N ASN A 184 54.53 -9.05 0.48
CA ASN A 184 53.34 -9.49 -0.25
C ASN A 184 53.19 -11.02 -0.22
N ILE A 185 54.29 -11.77 -0.35
CA ILE A 185 54.28 -13.25 -0.30
C ILE A 185 53.94 -13.72 1.13
N LEU A 186 54.50 -13.08 2.15
CA LEU A 186 54.16 -13.38 3.55
C LEU A 186 52.69 -13.13 3.85
N GLN A 187 52.15 -11.98 3.43
CA GLN A 187 50.74 -11.64 3.63
C GLN A 187 49.81 -12.62 2.90
N GLN A 188 50.16 -13.05 1.69
CA GLN A 188 49.40 -14.07 0.97
C GLN A 188 49.46 -15.41 1.68
N MET A 189 50.65 -15.88 2.07
CA MET A 189 50.82 -17.11 2.84
C MET A 189 49.98 -17.09 4.13
N GLN A 190 49.95 -15.95 4.84
CA GLN A 190 49.14 -15.77 6.02
C GLN A 190 47.64 -15.80 5.76
N LYS A 191 47.15 -15.66 4.52
CA LYS A 191 45.71 -15.63 4.19
C LYS A 191 45.18 -16.92 3.59
N ILE A 192 45.96 -17.60 2.75
CA ILE A 192 45.49 -18.75 1.96
C ILE A 192 45.04 -19.97 2.78
N PHE A 193 45.36 -20.01 4.08
CA PHE A 193 44.95 -21.08 5.00
C PHE A 193 43.64 -20.77 5.76
N SER A 194 42.95 -19.68 5.43
CA SER A 194 41.61 -19.40 5.95
C SER A 194 40.55 -20.24 5.25
N LEU A 195 39.42 -20.45 5.92
CA LEU A 195 38.26 -21.11 5.31
C LEU A 195 37.67 -20.36 4.11
N GLU A 196 37.91 -19.04 3.97
CA GLU A 196 37.52 -18.28 2.77
C GLU A 196 38.07 -18.91 1.48
N TYR A 197 39.30 -19.41 1.52
CA TYR A 197 39.91 -20.09 0.39
C TYR A 197 39.65 -21.60 0.42
N LEU A 198 39.65 -22.22 1.58
CA LEU A 198 39.70 -23.68 1.69
C LEU A 198 38.34 -24.37 1.78
N ALA A 199 37.28 -23.66 2.17
CA ALA A 199 35.96 -24.24 2.34
C ALA A 199 35.36 -24.75 1.02
N PRO A 200 34.51 -25.79 1.06
CA PRO A 200 33.72 -26.22 -0.10
C PRO A 200 32.82 -25.10 -0.63
N ALA A 201 32.54 -25.09 -1.93
CA ALA A 201 31.68 -24.07 -2.56
C ALA A 201 30.25 -24.03 -1.97
N ASP A 202 29.78 -25.14 -1.40
CA ASP A 202 28.45 -25.25 -0.80
C ASP A 202 28.42 -24.75 0.66
N PHE A 203 29.58 -24.62 1.32
CA PHE A 203 29.66 -24.13 2.69
C PHE A 203 29.26 -22.65 2.71
N LEU A 204 28.23 -22.33 3.51
CA LEU A 204 27.63 -20.98 3.58
C LEU A 204 27.26 -20.40 2.21
N SER A 205 26.59 -21.19 1.37
CA SER A 205 26.12 -20.70 0.07
C SER A 205 25.37 -19.36 0.19
N ILE A 206 25.73 -18.40 -0.66
CA ILE A 206 25.17 -17.04 -0.63
C ILE A 206 23.64 -17.08 -0.79
N GLN A 207 23.12 -17.95 -1.66
CA GLN A 207 21.68 -18.07 -1.87
C GLN A 207 20.94 -18.57 -0.62
N GLY A 208 21.50 -19.54 0.11
CA GLY A 208 20.95 -19.99 1.38
C GLY A 208 20.97 -18.88 2.43
N LEU A 209 22.08 -18.16 2.52
CA LEU A 209 22.23 -17.03 3.46
C LEU A 209 21.26 -15.88 3.15
N MET A 210 21.03 -15.56 1.87
CA MET A 210 20.07 -14.54 1.48
C MET A 210 18.66 -14.84 2.00
N HIS A 211 18.23 -16.10 1.93
CA HIS A 211 16.90 -16.51 2.41
C HIS A 211 16.79 -16.38 3.94
N SER A 212 17.76 -16.93 4.68
CA SER A 212 17.77 -16.84 6.14
C SER A 212 17.92 -15.41 6.65
N LEU A 213 18.72 -14.59 5.96
CA LEU A 213 18.91 -13.17 6.29
C LEU A 213 17.62 -12.39 6.07
N ASP A 214 16.93 -12.63 4.95
CA ASP A 214 15.65 -11.98 4.65
C ASP A 214 14.61 -12.32 5.71
N GLU A 215 14.46 -13.61 6.09
CA GLU A 215 13.59 -13.99 7.21
C GLU A 215 13.98 -13.32 8.53
N PHE A 216 15.28 -13.23 8.82
CA PHE A 216 15.78 -12.59 10.02
C PHE A 216 15.42 -11.10 10.09
N CYS A 217 15.50 -10.36 8.98
CA CYS A 217 15.10 -8.95 8.90
C CYS A 217 13.61 -8.70 9.23
N PHE A 218 12.73 -9.69 9.04
CA PHE A 218 11.31 -9.60 9.40
C PHE A 218 10.99 -10.20 10.78
N SER A 219 12.00 -10.63 11.54
CA SER A 219 11.79 -11.42 12.76
C SER A 219 11.76 -10.64 14.07
N ALA A 220 11.86 -9.31 14.04
CA ALA A 220 11.92 -8.48 15.26
C ALA A 220 10.76 -8.70 16.24
N ALA A 221 9.53 -8.87 15.74
CA ALA A 221 8.37 -9.16 16.57
C ALA A 221 8.47 -10.50 17.32
N GLN A 222 9.33 -11.42 16.85
CA GLN A 222 9.47 -12.76 17.41
C GLN A 222 10.50 -12.82 18.55
N PHE A 223 11.52 -11.95 18.53
CA PHE A 223 12.58 -11.97 19.54
C PHE A 223 12.52 -10.80 20.54
N LEU A 224 11.89 -9.68 20.20
CA LEU A 224 11.74 -8.56 21.13
C LEU A 224 10.54 -8.77 22.06
N HIS A 225 10.63 -8.17 23.26
CA HIS A 225 9.46 -8.05 24.11
C HIS A 225 8.35 -7.27 23.37
N PRO A 226 7.07 -7.73 23.36
CA PRO A 226 6.00 -7.12 22.57
C PRO A 226 5.83 -5.62 22.79
N ALA A 227 5.95 -5.17 24.05
CA ALA A 227 5.90 -3.74 24.39
C ALA A 227 7.06 -2.93 23.79
N ILE A 228 8.28 -3.49 23.75
CA ILE A 228 9.46 -2.83 23.17
C ILE A 228 9.31 -2.78 21.65
N TYR A 229 8.97 -3.91 21.02
CA TYR A 229 8.70 -3.96 19.58
C TYR A 229 7.63 -2.94 19.20
N ARG A 230 6.56 -2.84 20.01
CA ARG A 230 5.49 -1.86 19.80
C ARG A 230 5.99 -0.43 19.82
N ILE A 231 6.78 -0.04 20.82
CA ILE A 231 7.37 1.30 20.91
C ILE A 231 8.25 1.56 19.69
N MET A 232 9.17 0.64 19.36
CA MET A 232 10.09 0.80 18.23
C MET A 232 9.35 0.90 16.90
N SER A 233 8.31 0.09 16.67
CA SER A 233 7.50 0.14 15.45
C SER A 233 6.76 1.47 15.24
N LEU A 234 6.51 2.22 16.33
CA LEU A 234 5.88 3.54 16.26
C LEU A 234 6.89 4.67 16.12
N SER A 235 8.08 4.52 16.71
CA SER A 235 9.17 5.50 16.60
C SER A 235 9.86 5.42 15.23
N PHE A 236 9.98 4.21 14.67
CA PHE A 236 10.64 3.91 13.41
C PHE A 236 9.62 3.32 12.43
N GLU A 237 9.06 4.17 11.57
CA GLU A 237 7.96 3.79 10.68
C GLU A 237 8.37 2.74 9.63
N GLU A 238 9.62 2.73 9.17
CA GLU A 238 10.07 1.80 8.12
C GLU A 238 10.87 0.63 8.68
N ARG A 239 11.92 0.95 9.44
CA ARG A 239 12.92 -0.01 9.93
C ARG A 239 13.74 0.56 11.07
N PHE A 240 14.36 -0.32 11.86
CA PHE A 240 15.34 0.04 12.89
C PHE A 240 16.43 -1.02 13.03
N ASN A 241 17.56 -0.70 13.66
CA ASN A 241 18.60 -1.66 14.04
C ASN A 241 18.73 -1.78 15.57
N LEU A 242 19.51 -2.75 16.06
CA LEU A 242 19.64 -2.97 17.52
C LEU A 242 20.47 -1.90 18.23
N HIS A 243 21.29 -1.16 17.50
CA HIS A 243 21.99 -0.01 18.04
C HIS A 243 21.03 1.15 18.33
N GLU A 244 20.15 1.47 17.38
CA GLU A 244 19.06 2.45 17.55
C GLU A 244 18.13 2.04 18.70
N LEU A 245 17.86 0.74 18.88
CA LEU A 245 17.14 0.24 20.05
C LEU A 245 17.82 0.64 21.37
N ASN A 246 19.14 0.53 21.44
CA ASN A 246 19.92 0.93 22.61
C ASN A 246 19.99 2.45 22.78
N ASP A 247 20.04 3.22 21.69
CA ASP A 247 20.01 4.69 21.75
C ASP A 247 18.66 5.23 22.26
N HIS A 248 17.57 4.50 22.00
CA HIS A 248 16.21 4.87 22.41
C HIS A 248 15.77 4.36 23.79
N VAL A 249 16.69 3.85 24.63
CA VAL A 249 16.38 3.32 25.97
C VAL A 249 15.53 4.27 26.81
N ASN A 250 15.87 5.56 26.85
CA ASN A 250 15.15 6.55 27.66
C ASN A 250 13.68 6.70 27.24
N ASP A 251 13.42 6.71 25.94
CA ASP A 251 12.05 6.84 25.43
C ASP A 251 11.28 5.53 25.63
N ILE A 252 11.94 4.38 25.49
CA ILE A 252 11.38 3.07 25.78
C ILE A 252 11.00 2.98 27.26
N GLU A 253 11.87 3.42 28.18
CA GLU A 253 11.63 3.46 29.62
C GLU A 253 10.37 4.25 29.98
N LEU A 254 10.22 5.45 29.42
CA LEU A 254 9.06 6.31 29.67
C LEU A 254 7.75 5.66 29.19
N LEU A 255 7.80 4.92 28.07
CA LEU A 255 6.60 4.38 27.41
C LEU A 255 6.31 2.93 27.77
N PHE A 256 7.25 2.20 28.37
CA PHE A 256 7.16 0.75 28.58
C PHE A 256 5.89 0.34 29.34
N ARG A 257 5.57 1.07 30.42
CA ARG A 257 4.35 0.81 31.21
C ARG A 257 3.08 1.03 30.39
N HIS A 258 3.01 2.11 29.63
CA HIS A 258 1.87 2.40 28.76
C HIS A 258 1.73 1.40 27.62
N ALA A 259 2.85 0.90 27.09
CA ALA A 259 2.85 -0.14 26.06
C ALA A 259 2.35 -1.50 26.61
N LEU A 260 2.54 -1.79 27.91
CA LEU A 260 1.97 -2.96 28.58
C LEU A 260 0.46 -2.81 28.85
N GLU A 261 0.04 -1.65 29.38
CA GLU A 261 -1.35 -1.42 29.81
C GLU A 261 -2.29 -1.08 28.65
N HIS A 262 -1.81 -0.27 27.69
CA HIS A 262 -2.60 0.35 26.62
C HIS A 262 -1.87 0.33 25.27
N SER A 263 -1.29 -0.83 24.91
CA SER A 263 -0.50 -1.05 23.67
C SER A 263 -1.14 -0.52 22.39
N ASN A 264 -2.46 -0.70 22.25
CA ASN A 264 -3.23 -0.27 21.08
C ASN A 264 -3.34 1.26 20.98
N MET A 265 -3.40 1.98 22.10
CA MET A 265 -3.51 3.44 22.15
C MET A 265 -2.16 4.16 21.99
N LEU A 266 -1.05 3.41 22.05
CA LEU A 266 0.29 3.98 22.06
C LEU A 266 0.60 4.85 20.83
N GLY A 267 -0.03 4.60 19.69
CA GLY A 267 0.09 5.43 18.48
C GLY A 267 -0.27 6.91 18.68
N PHE A 268 -1.06 7.26 19.70
CA PHE A 268 -1.37 8.66 20.03
C PHE A 268 -0.26 9.38 20.80
N VAL A 269 0.68 8.66 21.41
CA VAL A 269 1.78 9.25 22.19
C VAL A 269 2.68 10.14 21.34
N ARG A 270 2.87 9.82 20.05
CA ARG A 270 3.64 10.66 19.11
C ARG A 270 3.04 12.05 18.88
N LEU A 271 1.78 12.24 19.27
CA LEU A 271 1.04 13.50 19.20
C LEU A 271 1.10 14.27 20.52
N MET A 272 1.67 13.68 21.58
CA MET A 272 1.80 14.27 22.92
C MET A 272 3.22 14.78 23.14
N ASN A 273 3.39 15.78 24.00
CA ASN A 273 4.70 16.33 24.33
C ASN A 273 5.52 15.30 25.13
N ARG A 274 6.79 15.11 24.77
CA ARG A 274 7.68 14.12 25.39
C ARG A 274 7.76 14.24 26.92
N ASP A 275 7.76 15.47 27.43
CA ASP A 275 7.79 15.76 28.88
C ASP A 275 6.59 15.21 29.67
N THR A 276 5.53 14.81 28.97
CA THR A 276 4.33 14.23 29.59
C THR A 276 4.32 12.71 29.57
N TRP A 277 5.22 12.06 28.83
CA TRP A 277 5.17 10.60 28.58
C TRP A 277 5.29 9.74 29.83
N GLY A 278 5.93 10.24 30.90
CA GLY A 278 6.04 9.52 32.17
C GLY A 278 4.82 9.64 33.10
N ARG A 279 3.73 10.27 32.67
CA ARG A 279 2.52 10.43 33.50
C ARG A 279 1.67 9.18 33.50
N ASP A 280 1.28 8.70 34.69
CA ASP A 280 0.42 7.52 34.83
C ASP A 280 -0.93 7.64 34.08
N ASP A 281 -1.49 8.85 33.96
CA ASP A 281 -2.76 9.11 33.30
C ASP A 281 -2.65 9.50 31.82
N LEU A 282 -1.46 9.37 31.20
CA LEU A 282 -1.16 9.84 29.83
C LEU A 282 -2.22 9.46 28.80
N LEU A 283 -2.68 8.20 28.83
CA LEU A 283 -3.66 7.64 27.90
C LEU A 283 -5.08 7.60 28.49
N SER A 284 -5.42 8.51 29.41
CA SER A 284 -6.77 8.61 29.96
C SER A 284 -7.77 9.17 28.94
N LYS A 285 -9.01 8.67 28.97
CA LYS A 285 -10.10 9.11 28.07
C LYS A 285 -10.37 10.61 28.16
N LYS A 286 -10.18 11.20 29.34
CA LYS A 286 -10.42 12.62 29.63
C LYS A 286 -9.61 13.53 28.71
N HIS A 287 -8.35 13.18 28.44
CA HIS A 287 -7.45 13.97 27.61
C HIS A 287 -7.89 14.10 26.14
N PHE A 288 -8.70 13.17 25.65
CA PHE A 288 -9.22 13.19 24.28
C PHE A 288 -10.46 14.10 24.13
N LEU A 289 -11.12 14.47 25.24
CA LEU A 289 -12.32 15.35 25.29
C LEU A 289 -11.99 16.81 25.64
N GLU A 290 -10.78 17.06 26.15
CA GLU A 290 -10.40 18.33 26.73
C GLU A 290 -9.44 19.12 25.85
N ASN A 291 -9.50 20.45 25.96
CA ASN A 291 -8.60 21.36 25.26
C ASN A 291 -7.29 21.51 26.05
N ASN A 292 -6.50 20.43 26.15
CA ASN A 292 -5.24 20.45 26.90
C ASN A 292 -4.02 20.70 25.99
N HIS A 293 -3.66 21.98 25.81
CA HIS A 293 -2.51 22.39 25.01
C HIS A 293 -1.14 22.06 25.63
N GLN A 294 -1.08 21.70 26.92
CA GLN A 294 0.18 21.27 27.56
C GLN A 294 0.49 19.80 27.27
N LEU A 295 -0.54 18.97 27.06
CA LEU A 295 -0.39 17.57 26.74
C LEU A 295 -0.10 17.36 25.25
N TRP A 296 -0.93 17.94 24.39
CA TRP A 296 -0.88 17.72 22.95
C TRP A 296 0.15 18.65 22.27
N GLN A 297 0.88 18.12 21.29
CA GLN A 297 1.77 18.89 20.45
C GLN A 297 0.98 19.87 19.56
N LYS A 298 1.60 20.99 19.18
CA LYS A 298 0.97 22.00 18.30
C LYS A 298 0.53 21.44 16.94
N LYS A 299 1.18 20.38 16.46
CA LYS A 299 0.88 19.71 15.18
C LYS A 299 -0.48 19.01 15.14
N VAL A 300 -1.14 18.81 16.29
CA VAL A 300 -2.47 18.17 16.39
C VAL A 300 -3.60 19.01 15.75
N ALA A 301 -3.28 20.20 15.23
CA ALA A 301 -4.13 21.12 14.47
C ALA A 301 -5.35 21.68 15.24
N LYS A 302 -6.19 20.85 15.86
CA LYS A 302 -7.42 21.25 16.57
C LYS A 302 -7.69 20.40 17.81
N LEU A 303 -8.09 21.06 18.89
CA LEU A 303 -8.49 20.43 20.16
C LEU A 303 -9.92 20.82 20.53
N PRO A 304 -10.68 19.91 21.19
CA PRO A 304 -10.27 18.59 21.67
C PRO A 304 -10.16 17.63 20.48
N LEU A 305 -9.54 16.46 20.69
CA LEU A 305 -9.45 15.47 19.60
C LEU A 305 -10.82 14.95 19.17
N PHE A 306 -11.73 14.76 20.12
CA PHE A 306 -13.09 14.32 19.85
C PHE A 306 -14.12 15.08 20.69
N ASP A 307 -15.32 15.24 20.13
CA ASP A 307 -16.39 16.05 20.70
C ASP A 307 -17.54 15.22 21.28
N CYS A 308 -17.38 13.89 21.40
CA CYS A 308 -18.39 13.03 22.02
C CYS A 308 -17.76 11.83 22.76
N ASN A 309 -18.43 11.40 23.83
CA ASN A 309 -18.02 10.25 24.64
C ASN A 309 -18.05 8.94 23.84
N ARG A 310 -19.03 8.81 22.94
CA ARG A 310 -19.19 7.62 22.11
C ARG A 310 -17.95 7.33 21.26
N ALA A 311 -17.37 8.35 20.62
CA ALA A 311 -16.18 8.20 19.78
C ALA A 311 -14.98 7.67 20.56
N ILE A 312 -14.74 8.19 21.77
CA ILE A 312 -13.60 7.78 22.59
C ILE A 312 -13.81 6.39 23.17
N ASN A 313 -15.03 6.08 23.62
CA ASN A 313 -15.34 4.72 24.08
C ASN A 313 -15.20 3.69 22.97
N TRP A 314 -15.47 4.07 21.72
CA TRP A 314 -15.20 3.25 20.55
C TRP A 314 -13.69 3.11 20.31
N LEU A 315 -12.94 4.21 20.32
CA LEU A 315 -11.49 4.26 20.10
C LEU A 315 -10.74 3.27 21.01
N PHE A 316 -11.00 3.30 22.32
CA PHE A 316 -10.33 2.44 23.30
C PHE A 316 -10.61 0.93 23.13
N LYS A 317 -11.58 0.56 22.28
CA LYS A 317 -11.94 -0.84 21.99
C LYS A 317 -11.33 -1.34 20.67
N GLN A 318 -10.62 -0.50 19.92
CA GLN A 318 -10.09 -0.87 18.61
C GLN A 318 -8.68 -1.46 18.69
N SER A 319 -8.29 -2.18 17.63
CA SER A 319 -6.94 -2.73 17.47
C SER A 319 -5.89 -1.63 17.24
N ALA A 320 -4.62 -1.98 17.50
CA ALA A 320 -3.47 -1.11 17.25
C ALA A 320 -3.45 -0.57 15.80
N GLU A 321 -3.62 -1.44 14.80
CA GLU A 321 -3.60 -1.08 13.38
C GLU A 321 -4.58 0.04 13.01
N VAL A 322 -5.78 0.00 13.59
CA VAL A 322 -6.82 1.02 13.35
C VAL A 322 -6.43 2.33 14.03
N LEU A 323 -5.95 2.26 15.26
CA LEU A 323 -5.59 3.43 16.07
C LEU A 323 -4.32 4.13 15.59
N ASP A 324 -3.37 3.38 15.04
CA ASP A 324 -2.16 3.91 14.44
C ASP A 324 -2.49 4.71 13.20
N TRP A 325 -3.34 4.17 12.32
CA TRP A 325 -3.79 4.92 11.16
C TRP A 325 -4.56 6.19 11.58
N ILE A 326 -5.45 6.10 12.58
CA ILE A 326 -6.18 7.28 13.07
C ILE A 326 -5.20 8.33 13.61
N SER A 327 -4.24 7.94 14.43
CA SER A 327 -3.28 8.88 15.01
C SER A 327 -2.35 9.51 13.95
N THR A 328 -2.07 8.83 12.83
CA THR A 328 -1.25 9.42 11.74
C THR A 328 -2.05 10.49 11.02
N ASN A 329 -3.36 10.29 10.89
CA ASN A 329 -4.23 11.09 10.04
C ASN A 329 -5.11 12.08 10.83
N ILE A 330 -5.02 12.12 12.16
CA ILE A 330 -5.93 12.90 13.02
C ILE A 330 -5.87 14.41 12.77
N GLN A 331 -4.76 14.90 12.20
CA GLN A 331 -4.60 16.29 11.76
C GLN A 331 -5.66 16.71 10.73
N HIS A 332 -6.22 15.76 9.99
CA HIS A 332 -7.34 16.00 9.09
C HIS A 332 -8.65 15.90 9.87
N SER A 333 -9.33 17.03 10.09
CA SER A 333 -10.61 17.05 10.82
C SER A 333 -11.69 16.16 10.22
N SER A 334 -11.59 15.82 8.94
CA SER A 334 -12.48 14.85 8.29
C SER A 334 -12.34 13.43 8.85
N VAL A 335 -11.17 13.05 9.39
CA VAL A 335 -10.97 11.79 10.13
C VAL A 335 -11.74 11.80 11.44
N ARG A 336 -11.76 12.92 12.18
CA ARG A 336 -12.56 13.07 13.41
C ARG A 336 -14.04 12.83 13.14
N VAL A 337 -14.55 13.38 12.04
CA VAL A 337 -15.93 13.16 11.57
C VAL A 337 -16.17 11.69 11.24
N THR A 338 -15.25 11.06 10.50
CA THR A 338 -15.37 9.65 10.09
C THR A 338 -15.37 8.71 11.31
N VAL A 339 -14.48 8.94 12.27
CA VAL A 339 -14.41 8.19 13.53
C VAL A 339 -15.67 8.40 14.38
N THR A 340 -16.18 9.64 14.44
CA THR A 340 -17.42 9.93 15.16
C THR A 340 -18.60 9.17 14.54
N ALA A 341 -18.71 9.15 13.21
CA ALA A 341 -19.75 8.42 12.51
C ALA A 341 -19.69 6.91 12.78
N ILE A 342 -18.51 6.29 12.63
CA ILE A 342 -18.36 4.84 12.81
C ILE A 342 -18.61 4.41 14.27
N SER A 343 -18.36 5.30 15.24
CA SER A 343 -18.57 5.00 16.67
C SER A 343 -20.03 4.71 17.05
N PHE A 344 -20.99 5.12 16.22
CA PHE A 344 -22.41 4.82 16.39
C PHE A 344 -22.82 3.46 15.83
N LEU A 345 -21.92 2.76 15.14
CA LEU A 345 -22.12 1.42 14.62
C LEU A 345 -21.70 0.35 15.62
N ASN A 346 -22.18 -0.88 15.41
CA ASN A 346 -21.67 -2.04 16.12
C ASN A 346 -20.51 -2.64 15.31
N THR A 347 -19.28 -2.46 15.80
CA THR A 347 -18.05 -2.93 15.14
C THR A 347 -17.40 -4.13 15.83
N HIS A 348 -18.03 -4.69 16.88
CA HIS A 348 -17.41 -5.70 17.74
C HIS A 348 -16.98 -7.00 17.02
N GLN A 349 -17.68 -7.38 15.96
CA GLN A 349 -17.41 -8.61 15.19
C GLN A 349 -16.71 -8.32 13.86
N VAL A 350 -16.35 -7.06 13.61
CA VAL A 350 -15.78 -6.64 12.32
C VAL A 350 -14.26 -6.72 12.43
N HIS A 351 -13.64 -7.39 11.46
CA HIS A 351 -12.19 -7.51 11.39
C HIS A 351 -11.50 -6.13 11.28
N PRO A 352 -10.38 -5.89 11.98
CA PRO A 352 -9.63 -4.63 11.95
C PRO A 352 -9.37 -4.06 10.55
N GLN A 353 -8.98 -4.89 9.59
CA GLN A 353 -8.68 -4.43 8.23
C GLN A 353 -9.92 -3.96 7.47
N VAL A 354 -11.11 -4.50 7.77
CA VAL A 354 -12.38 -4.03 7.21
C VAL A 354 -12.74 -2.66 7.79
N LEU A 355 -12.53 -2.48 9.10
CA LEU A 355 -12.72 -1.17 9.75
C LEU A 355 -11.76 -0.13 9.18
N LEU A 356 -10.49 -0.49 9.05
CA LEU A 356 -9.46 0.38 8.50
C LEU A 356 -9.75 0.76 7.04
N ALA A 357 -10.14 -0.20 6.20
CA ALA A 357 -10.57 0.07 4.82
C ALA A 357 -11.79 1.00 4.76
N THR A 358 -12.75 0.83 5.68
CA THR A 358 -13.93 1.70 5.79
C THR A 358 -13.52 3.13 6.16
N LEU A 359 -12.65 3.29 7.16
CA LEU A 359 -12.16 4.62 7.57
C LEU A 359 -11.41 5.31 6.42
N GLN A 360 -10.52 4.59 5.73
CA GLN A 360 -9.74 5.10 4.60
C GLN A 360 -10.63 5.52 3.42
N TYR A 361 -11.63 4.70 3.09
CA TYR A 361 -12.56 5.00 1.99
C TYR A 361 -13.35 6.30 2.23
N PHE A 362 -13.80 6.52 3.47
CA PHE A 362 -14.65 7.65 3.83
C PHE A 362 -13.89 8.90 4.32
N GLN A 363 -12.58 8.83 4.54
CA GLN A 363 -11.82 9.86 5.25
C GLN A 363 -12.06 11.29 4.75
N TYR A 364 -12.20 11.52 3.44
CA TYR A 364 -12.44 12.84 2.85
C TYR A 364 -13.91 13.09 2.52
N ALA A 365 -14.65 12.05 2.14
CA ALA A 365 -16.07 12.18 1.79
C ALA A 365 -16.94 12.49 3.01
N SER A 366 -16.60 11.94 4.18
CA SER A 366 -17.32 12.16 5.44
C SER A 366 -17.52 13.63 5.75
N ALA A 367 -16.53 14.49 5.48
CA ALA A 367 -16.63 15.92 5.76
C ALA A 367 -17.75 16.58 4.96
N ARG A 368 -17.83 16.30 3.65
CA ARG A 368 -18.89 16.86 2.78
C ARG A 368 -20.27 16.36 3.21
N LEU A 369 -20.39 15.06 3.47
CA LEU A 369 -21.66 14.44 3.88
C LEU A 369 -22.12 14.91 5.27
N PHE A 370 -21.18 15.10 6.19
CA PHE A 370 -21.43 15.67 7.51
C PHE A 370 -21.92 17.11 7.39
N ILE A 371 -21.24 17.97 6.62
CA ILE A 371 -21.62 19.37 6.43
C ILE A 371 -23.04 19.48 5.88
N HIS A 372 -23.39 18.64 4.90
CA HIS A 372 -24.76 18.59 4.40
C HIS A 372 -25.77 18.26 5.50
N SER A 373 -25.49 17.22 6.29
CA SER A 373 -26.39 16.73 7.34
C SER A 373 -26.53 17.73 8.50
N VAL A 374 -25.40 18.27 8.99
CA VAL A 374 -25.37 19.23 10.10
C VAL A 374 -25.97 20.56 9.70
N HIS A 375 -25.76 21.04 8.46
CA HIS A 375 -26.37 22.26 7.97
C HIS A 375 -27.90 22.15 7.94
N GLN A 376 -28.43 21.06 7.39
CA GLN A 376 -29.89 20.82 7.38
C GLN A 376 -30.45 20.75 8.80
N TYR A 377 -29.79 20.01 9.69
CA TYR A 377 -30.22 19.86 11.08
C TYR A 377 -30.15 21.19 11.85
N ALA A 378 -29.08 21.96 11.67
CA ALA A 378 -28.88 23.26 12.30
C ALA A 378 -29.96 24.28 11.90
N ILE A 379 -30.39 24.28 10.64
CA ILE A 379 -31.49 25.12 10.17
C ILE A 379 -32.81 24.67 10.81
N GLN A 380 -33.12 23.37 10.75
CA GLN A 380 -34.38 22.82 11.30
C GLN A 380 -34.53 23.11 12.80
N HIS A 381 -33.43 23.04 13.55
CA HIS A 381 -33.40 23.21 14.99
C HIS A 381 -32.92 24.62 15.44
N LYS A 382 -32.80 25.57 14.52
CA LYS A 382 -32.44 26.98 14.80
C LYS A 382 -31.16 27.15 15.62
N TRP A 383 -30.11 26.39 15.32
CA TRP A 383 -28.85 26.39 16.07
C TRP A 383 -28.12 27.74 16.03
N PHE A 384 -28.24 28.50 14.93
CA PHE A 384 -27.59 29.80 14.81
C PHE A 384 -28.11 30.87 15.79
N THR A 385 -29.35 30.70 16.27
CA THR A 385 -29.98 31.57 17.28
C THR A 385 -29.94 30.96 18.69
N HIS A 386 -29.31 29.81 18.86
CA HIS A 386 -29.24 29.12 20.15
C HIS A 386 -28.38 29.92 21.15
N PRO A 387 -28.78 30.05 22.43
CA PRO A 387 -28.04 30.85 23.41
C PRO A 387 -26.61 30.35 23.67
N ASP A 388 -26.37 29.06 23.47
CA ASP A 388 -25.04 28.47 23.65
C ASP A 388 -24.10 28.67 22.45
N ASN A 389 -24.62 29.06 21.28
CA ASN A 389 -23.78 29.34 20.12
C ASN A 389 -23.09 30.70 20.29
N LYS A 390 -21.79 30.66 20.57
CA LYS A 390 -20.95 31.84 20.82
C LYS A 390 -19.97 32.13 19.70
N SER A 391 -19.81 31.22 18.75
CA SER A 391 -18.69 31.26 17.79
C SER A 391 -19.10 31.56 16.35
N VAL A 392 -20.28 31.16 15.89
CA VAL A 392 -20.59 31.19 14.44
C VAL A 392 -21.96 31.76 14.08
N VAL A 393 -22.08 32.25 12.85
CA VAL A 393 -23.35 32.62 12.21
C VAL A 393 -23.39 32.16 10.76
N LEU A 394 -24.60 32.06 10.20
CA LEU A 394 -24.78 31.65 8.81
C LEU A 394 -24.48 32.83 7.85
N LYS A 395 -23.55 32.61 6.92
CA LYS A 395 -23.20 33.58 5.87
C LYS A 395 -24.44 33.95 5.03
N GLY A 396 -24.66 35.24 4.81
CA GLY A 396 -25.85 35.76 4.12
C GLY A 396 -26.98 36.21 5.06
N THR A 397 -26.84 36.03 6.38
CA THR A 397 -27.71 36.65 7.38
C THR A 397 -27.21 38.04 7.77
N ARG A 398 -28.12 38.96 8.13
CA ARG A 398 -27.75 40.30 8.61
C ARG A 398 -27.04 40.19 9.97
N GLN A 399 -25.71 40.27 9.98
CA GLN A 399 -24.93 40.41 11.22
C GLN A 399 -25.03 41.83 11.76
N ALA A 400 -25.24 41.95 13.06
CA ALA A 400 -25.09 43.24 13.73
C ALA A 400 -23.60 43.65 13.76
N ILE A 401 -23.32 44.95 13.79
CA ILE A 401 -21.95 45.49 13.79
C ILE A 401 -21.12 44.98 14.99
N ASN A 402 -21.79 44.64 16.10
CA ASN A 402 -21.16 44.14 17.33
C ASN A 402 -21.10 42.61 17.42
N ASP A 403 -21.52 41.89 16.38
CA ASP A 403 -21.49 40.43 16.35
C ASP A 403 -20.14 39.92 15.84
N HIS A 404 -19.24 39.56 16.77
CA HIS A 404 -17.89 39.08 16.46
C HIS A 404 -17.82 37.60 16.04
N ARG A 405 -18.97 36.92 15.86
CA ARG A 405 -19.02 35.53 15.42
C ARG A 405 -18.57 35.36 13.98
N ILE A 406 -17.99 34.20 13.67
CA ILE A 406 -17.47 33.86 12.35
C ILE A 406 -18.64 33.50 11.41
N ALA A 407 -18.68 34.14 10.24
CA ALA A 407 -19.68 33.81 9.21
C ALA A 407 -19.27 32.56 8.42
N ILE A 408 -20.05 31.48 8.53
CA ILE A 408 -19.78 30.19 7.90
C ILE A 408 -20.78 29.87 6.79
N SER A 409 -20.31 29.17 5.75
CA SER A 409 -21.16 28.59 4.70
C SER A 409 -21.12 27.05 4.76
N PRO A 410 -22.05 26.32 4.10
CA PRO A 410 -22.00 24.86 4.04
C PRO A 410 -20.87 24.38 3.10
N SER A 411 -19.63 24.58 3.52
CA SER A 411 -18.40 24.25 2.78
C SER A 411 -17.39 23.58 3.69
N ILE A 412 -16.60 22.66 3.12
CA ILE A 412 -15.53 21.92 3.82
C ILE A 412 -14.47 22.84 4.44
N LEU A 413 -14.33 24.06 3.91
CA LEU A 413 -13.44 25.09 4.47
C LEU A 413 -13.81 25.49 5.90
N TYR A 414 -15.09 25.32 6.29
CA TYR A 414 -15.60 25.66 7.62
C TYR A 414 -15.87 24.40 8.46
N LEU A 415 -15.21 23.27 8.15
CA LEU A 415 -15.52 22.00 8.80
C LEU A 415 -15.34 22.06 10.32
N ASP A 416 -14.27 22.68 10.79
CA ASP A 416 -13.99 22.81 12.23
C ASP A 416 -15.01 23.69 12.93
N GLU A 417 -15.46 24.76 12.27
CA GLU A 417 -16.50 25.65 12.77
C GLU A 417 -17.85 24.93 12.85
N TRP A 418 -18.16 24.06 11.88
CA TRP A 418 -19.36 23.21 11.92
C TRP A 418 -19.32 22.18 13.06
N ILE A 419 -18.16 21.55 13.29
CA ILE A 419 -17.94 20.64 14.42
C ILE A 419 -18.08 21.42 15.75
N GLY A 420 -17.48 22.61 15.82
CA GLY A 420 -17.54 23.51 16.97
C GLY A 420 -18.97 23.95 17.31
N LEU A 421 -19.75 24.36 16.31
CA LEU A 421 -21.16 24.71 16.48
C LEU A 421 -21.96 23.55 17.07
N MET A 422 -21.78 22.35 16.52
CA MET A 422 -22.44 21.16 17.04
C MET A 422 -22.04 20.92 18.50
N ARG A 423 -20.76 21.02 18.84
CA ARG A 423 -20.27 20.84 20.22
C ARG A 423 -20.91 21.85 21.18
N GLU A 424 -20.95 23.13 20.81
CA GLU A 424 -21.50 24.21 21.64
C GLU A 424 -22.99 24.03 21.93
N VAL A 425 -23.77 23.66 20.91
CA VAL A 425 -25.24 23.55 21.01
C VAL A 425 -25.67 22.20 21.59
N VAL A 426 -25.00 21.10 21.24
CA VAL A 426 -25.40 19.74 21.62
C VAL A 426 -24.82 19.31 22.98
N LYS A 427 -23.72 19.93 23.44
CA LYS A 427 -23.12 19.71 24.78
C LYS A 427 -22.98 18.23 25.19
N MET A 428 -22.37 17.42 24.33
CA MET A 428 -22.12 15.98 24.55
C MET A 428 -23.37 15.08 24.58
N ASP A 429 -24.54 15.54 24.14
CA ASP A 429 -25.71 14.67 23.95
C ASP A 429 -25.53 13.72 22.75
N ASP A 430 -25.13 12.49 23.05
CA ASP A 430 -24.94 11.41 22.08
C ASP A 430 -26.20 11.13 21.23
N CYS A 431 -27.41 11.40 21.74
CA CYS A 431 -28.66 11.17 21.00
C CYS A 431 -28.80 12.15 19.83
N THR A 432 -28.59 13.44 20.10
CA THR A 432 -28.65 14.49 19.08
C THR A 432 -27.47 14.39 18.12
N THR A 433 -26.26 14.11 18.62
CA THR A 433 -25.09 13.83 17.74
C THR A 433 -25.38 12.66 16.81
N LYS A 434 -25.95 11.55 17.32
CA LYS A 434 -26.31 10.40 16.48
C LYS A 434 -27.28 10.77 15.35
N LYS A 435 -28.25 11.67 15.59
CA LYS A 435 -29.20 12.10 14.55
C LYS A 435 -28.50 12.82 13.39
N VAL A 436 -27.54 13.69 13.69
CA VAL A 436 -26.73 14.40 12.68
C VAL A 436 -25.88 13.42 11.88
N TYR A 437 -25.24 12.45 12.55
CA TYR A 437 -24.36 11.47 11.92
C TYR A 437 -25.10 10.26 11.32
N MET A 438 -26.42 10.17 11.47
CA MET A 438 -27.19 8.96 11.15
C MET A 438 -27.07 8.55 9.69
N GLY A 439 -27.15 9.52 8.77
CA GLY A 439 -27.02 9.28 7.34
C GLY A 439 -25.64 8.71 6.99
N LEU A 440 -24.58 9.40 7.44
CA LEU A 440 -23.19 8.97 7.23
C LEU A 440 -22.93 7.58 7.83
N SER A 441 -23.39 7.34 9.06
CA SER A 441 -23.25 6.06 9.75
C SER A 441 -23.91 4.92 8.95
N ARG A 442 -25.10 5.14 8.38
CA ARG A 442 -25.82 4.12 7.59
C ARG A 442 -25.09 3.75 6.30
N VAL A 443 -24.51 4.73 5.61
CA VAL A 443 -23.74 4.47 4.39
C VAL A 443 -22.43 3.76 4.71
N MET A 444 -21.71 4.19 5.74
CA MET A 444 -20.51 3.50 6.21
C MET A 444 -20.82 2.06 6.65
N GLN A 445 -21.96 1.83 7.31
CA GLN A 445 -22.43 0.51 7.68
C GLN A 445 -22.68 -0.38 6.46
N ALA A 446 -23.35 0.15 5.42
CA ALA A 446 -23.62 -0.60 4.20
C ALA A 446 -22.32 -1.03 3.50
N TYR A 447 -21.33 -0.14 3.40
CA TYR A 447 -19.99 -0.46 2.90
C TYR A 447 -19.29 -1.53 3.74
N MET A 448 -19.21 -1.31 5.05
CA MET A 448 -18.53 -2.19 6.00
C MET A 448 -19.14 -3.60 6.00
N GLN A 449 -20.47 -3.70 5.96
CA GLN A 449 -21.18 -4.99 5.90
C GLN A 449 -20.94 -5.72 4.58
N HIS A 450 -20.89 -4.99 3.47
CA HIS A 450 -20.58 -5.58 2.17
C HIS A 450 -19.16 -6.17 2.16
N LEU A 451 -18.17 -5.39 2.58
CA LEU A 451 -16.78 -5.83 2.66
C LEU A 451 -16.61 -7.00 3.65
N HIS A 452 -17.20 -6.89 4.84
CA HIS A 452 -17.17 -7.98 5.82
C HIS A 452 -17.78 -9.28 5.27
N LYS A 453 -18.92 -9.19 4.58
CA LYS A 453 -19.54 -10.36 3.94
C LYS A 453 -18.62 -10.96 2.87
N ALA A 454 -18.00 -10.12 2.04
CA ALA A 454 -17.07 -10.55 0.99
C ALA A 454 -15.83 -11.27 1.55
N THR A 455 -15.37 -10.93 2.76
CA THR A 455 -14.10 -11.45 3.32
C THR A 455 -14.27 -12.43 4.46
N SER A 456 -15.49 -12.61 5.00
CA SER A 456 -15.76 -13.43 6.20
C SER A 456 -15.34 -14.90 6.09
N HIS A 457 -15.26 -15.45 4.88
CA HIS A 457 -14.84 -16.84 4.62
C HIS A 457 -13.32 -17.01 4.54
N LEU A 458 -12.56 -15.91 4.50
CA LEU A 458 -11.11 -15.96 4.37
C LEU A 458 -10.44 -16.28 5.73
N PRO A 459 -9.34 -17.05 5.74
CA PRO A 459 -8.52 -17.24 6.94
C PRO A 459 -7.99 -15.91 7.50
N GLU A 460 -7.83 -15.80 8.81
CA GLU A 460 -7.34 -14.58 9.50
C GLU A 460 -6.00 -14.09 8.93
N ALA A 461 -5.05 -15.00 8.69
CA ALA A 461 -3.76 -14.71 8.08
C ALA A 461 -3.86 -14.17 6.63
N VAL A 462 -5.00 -14.34 5.95
CA VAL A 462 -5.25 -13.77 4.62
C VAL A 462 -6.06 -12.46 4.71
N GLN A 463 -6.88 -12.30 5.76
CA GLN A 463 -7.67 -11.08 5.99
C GLN A 463 -6.79 -9.84 6.22
N GLN A 464 -5.53 -10.00 6.63
CA GLN A 464 -4.56 -8.90 6.69
C GLN A 464 -4.32 -8.22 5.33
N TYR A 465 -4.60 -8.92 4.22
CA TYR A 465 -4.35 -8.45 2.84
C TYR A 465 -5.57 -7.88 2.12
N ILE A 466 -6.67 -7.62 2.84
CA ILE A 466 -7.90 -7.04 2.28
C ILE A 466 -7.61 -5.72 1.54
N ARG A 467 -6.69 -4.91 2.07
CA ARG A 467 -6.34 -3.62 1.46
C ARG A 467 -5.40 -3.82 0.26
N PRO A 468 -5.54 -3.06 -0.84
CA PRO A 468 -4.65 -3.19 -2.00
C PRO A 468 -3.16 -2.96 -1.67
N ALA A 469 -2.86 -2.01 -0.78
CA ALA A 469 -1.47 -1.71 -0.39
C ALA A 469 -0.75 -2.90 0.26
N THR A 470 -1.45 -3.69 1.07
CA THR A 470 -0.88 -4.84 1.78
C THR A 470 -0.63 -6.05 0.88
N GLN A 471 -1.20 -6.08 -0.34
CA GLN A 471 -0.96 -7.17 -1.30
C GLN A 471 0.45 -7.12 -1.92
N GLN A 472 1.24 -6.07 -1.66
CA GLN A 472 2.65 -5.98 -2.05
C GLN A 472 3.59 -6.58 -1.00
N ASN A 473 3.05 -6.98 0.16
CA ASN A 473 3.85 -7.54 1.24
C ASN A 473 4.47 -8.88 0.84
N ARG A 474 5.65 -9.16 1.41
CA ARG A 474 6.47 -10.35 1.19
C ARG A 474 5.69 -11.64 1.29
N ASP A 475 4.94 -11.81 2.38
CA ASP A 475 4.31 -13.09 2.71
C ASP A 475 2.95 -13.29 2.00
N PHE A 476 2.45 -12.30 1.25
CA PHE A 476 1.13 -12.37 0.64
C PHE A 476 0.94 -13.60 -0.27
N TYR A 477 1.89 -13.83 -1.19
CA TYR A 477 1.82 -14.98 -2.09
C TYR A 477 1.99 -16.31 -1.35
N THR A 478 2.89 -16.35 -0.36
CA THR A 478 3.13 -17.53 0.47
C THR A 478 1.89 -17.93 1.26
N GLU A 479 1.20 -16.95 1.85
CA GLU A 479 -0.04 -17.18 2.60
C GLU A 479 -1.20 -17.61 1.68
N LEU A 480 -1.34 -17.01 0.49
CA LEU A 480 -2.33 -17.48 -0.49
C LEU A 480 -2.08 -18.94 -0.91
N GLN A 481 -0.82 -19.31 -1.17
CA GLN A 481 -0.44 -20.68 -1.51
C GLN A 481 -0.71 -21.66 -0.37
N ARG A 482 -0.39 -21.26 0.88
CA ARG A 482 -0.63 -22.05 2.09
C ARG A 482 -2.10 -22.42 2.26
N TYR A 483 -3.01 -21.50 1.97
CA TYR A 483 -4.46 -21.72 2.04
C TYR A 483 -5.10 -22.14 0.70
N ARG A 484 -4.31 -22.35 -0.35
CA ARG A 484 -4.77 -22.78 -1.70
C ARG A 484 -5.78 -21.82 -2.33
N ILE A 485 -5.61 -20.52 -2.12
CA ILE A 485 -6.46 -19.48 -2.71
C ILE A 485 -5.77 -18.93 -3.96
N GLN A 486 -6.47 -18.91 -5.10
CA GLN A 486 -5.91 -18.31 -6.32
C GLN A 486 -5.93 -16.78 -6.23
N LEU A 487 -4.90 -16.13 -6.78
CA LEU A 487 -4.79 -14.66 -6.76
C LEU A 487 -5.99 -13.98 -7.44
N THR A 488 -6.45 -14.54 -8.55
CA THR A 488 -7.60 -14.03 -9.31
C THR A 488 -8.89 -14.11 -8.49
N GLU A 489 -9.13 -15.24 -7.83
CA GLU A 489 -10.29 -15.45 -6.96
C GLU A 489 -10.29 -14.46 -5.80
N PHE A 490 -9.14 -14.30 -5.13
CA PHE A 490 -9.00 -13.35 -4.03
C PHE A 490 -9.31 -11.91 -4.47
N ARG A 491 -8.75 -11.47 -5.59
CA ARG A 491 -8.97 -10.10 -6.10
C ARG A 491 -10.40 -9.87 -6.56
N GLN A 492 -11.07 -10.89 -7.10
CA GLN A 492 -12.46 -10.79 -7.56
C GLN A 492 -13.44 -10.45 -6.42
N LEU A 493 -13.14 -10.82 -5.18
CA LEU A 493 -13.98 -10.49 -4.01
C LEU A 493 -14.18 -8.98 -3.80
N PHE A 494 -13.28 -8.16 -4.33
CA PHE A 494 -13.26 -6.71 -4.14
C PHE A 494 -13.79 -5.93 -5.35
N TYR A 495 -14.44 -6.58 -6.31
CA TYR A 495 -15.07 -5.92 -7.44
C TYR A 495 -16.60 -5.91 -7.31
N LEU A 496 -17.19 -4.78 -7.63
CA LEU A 496 -18.62 -4.64 -7.90
C LEU A 496 -18.84 -4.81 -9.39
N GLN A 497 -19.83 -5.61 -9.75
CA GLN A 497 -20.22 -5.83 -11.13
C GLN A 497 -21.73 -5.75 -11.27
N ASP A 498 -22.17 -4.91 -12.20
CA ASP A 498 -23.55 -4.82 -12.66
C ASP A 498 -23.55 -4.37 -14.12
N ALA A 499 -24.30 -5.08 -14.97
CA ALA A 499 -24.20 -4.97 -16.43
C ALA A 499 -22.73 -5.02 -16.92
N ASN A 500 -22.27 -3.97 -17.60
CA ASN A 500 -20.93 -3.86 -18.17
C ASN A 500 -19.95 -3.06 -17.30
N VAL A 501 -20.43 -2.54 -16.16
CA VAL A 501 -19.61 -1.74 -15.25
C VAL A 501 -18.97 -2.66 -14.23
N ARG A 502 -17.64 -2.63 -14.16
CA ARG A 502 -16.85 -3.37 -13.19
C ARG A 502 -15.90 -2.41 -12.48
N GLU A 503 -16.17 -2.15 -11.22
CA GLU A 503 -15.43 -1.17 -10.41
C GLU A 503 -14.91 -1.82 -9.13
N SER A 504 -13.74 -1.38 -8.66
CA SER A 504 -13.25 -1.83 -7.35
C SER A 504 -14.13 -1.23 -6.26
N ILE A 505 -14.40 -2.00 -5.20
CA ILE A 505 -15.07 -1.46 -4.00
C ILE A 505 -14.27 -0.33 -3.35
N PHE A 506 -12.96 -0.26 -3.60
CA PHE A 506 -12.07 0.75 -3.03
C PHE A 506 -12.01 2.06 -3.83
N ASP A 507 -12.55 2.05 -5.06
CA ASP A 507 -12.52 3.21 -5.96
C ASP A 507 -13.60 4.24 -5.61
N SER A 508 -13.45 5.47 -6.10
CA SER A 508 -14.34 6.58 -5.73
C SER A 508 -15.74 6.50 -6.33
N TYR A 509 -16.01 5.52 -7.19
CA TYR A 509 -17.20 5.47 -8.04
C TYR A 509 -18.51 5.70 -7.27
N VAL A 510 -18.77 4.92 -6.22
CA VAL A 510 -19.96 5.09 -5.37
C VAL A 510 -19.82 6.33 -4.48
N ARG A 511 -18.60 6.65 -4.02
CA ARG A 511 -18.31 7.78 -3.13
C ARG A 511 -18.73 9.11 -3.75
N ASP A 512 -18.49 9.29 -5.04
CA ASP A 512 -18.76 10.53 -5.76
C ASP A 512 -20.27 10.78 -5.88
N TYR A 513 -21.07 9.72 -5.99
CA TYR A 513 -22.54 9.77 -6.00
C TYR A 513 -23.15 10.15 -4.64
N LEU A 514 -22.49 9.83 -3.51
CA LEU A 514 -23.10 9.98 -2.17
C LEU A 514 -23.55 11.41 -1.84
N ALA A 515 -22.87 12.43 -2.37
CA ALA A 515 -23.27 13.82 -2.13
C ALA A 515 -24.65 14.13 -2.72
N GLU A 516 -24.92 13.65 -3.93
CA GLU A 516 -26.22 13.78 -4.59
C GLU A 516 -27.28 12.94 -3.87
N TYR A 517 -26.91 11.72 -3.47
CA TYR A 517 -27.80 10.85 -2.71
C TYR A 517 -28.34 11.51 -1.43
N PHE A 518 -27.47 12.19 -0.67
CA PHE A 518 -27.86 12.91 0.55
C PHE A 518 -28.72 14.14 0.25
N ALA A 519 -28.50 14.82 -0.87
CA ALA A 519 -29.32 15.95 -1.29
C ALA A 519 -30.76 15.53 -1.60
N LEU A 520 -30.94 14.36 -2.24
CA LEU A 520 -32.25 13.81 -2.59
C LEU A 520 -32.96 13.15 -1.40
N HIS A 521 -32.23 12.55 -0.47
CA HIS A 521 -32.80 11.76 0.62
C HIS A 521 -32.59 12.38 2.00
N LYS A 522 -33.65 13.01 2.53
CA LYS A 522 -33.66 13.53 3.91
C LYS A 522 -33.45 12.45 4.98
N ASN A 523 -33.93 11.22 4.73
CA ASN A 523 -33.81 10.09 5.64
C ASN A 523 -33.26 8.87 4.90
N ILE A 524 -32.03 8.47 5.23
CA ILE A 524 -31.38 7.29 4.63
C ILE A 524 -31.92 6.02 5.29
N PRO A 525 -32.44 5.00 4.59
CA PRO A 525 -33.03 3.83 5.24
C PRO A 525 -31.98 2.92 5.91
N LYS A 526 -32.40 2.13 6.91
CA LYS A 526 -31.53 1.10 7.54
C LYS A 526 -31.27 -0.10 6.62
N SER A 527 -32.16 -0.36 5.65
CA SER A 527 -32.06 -1.45 4.67
C SER A 527 -31.13 -1.13 3.50
N LEU A 528 -30.42 0.00 3.55
CA LEU A 528 -29.49 0.40 2.51
C LEU A 528 -28.38 -0.65 2.34
N THR A 529 -28.09 -1.02 1.10
CA THR A 529 -27.00 -1.93 0.76
C THR A 529 -25.99 -1.24 -0.13
N TRP A 530 -24.72 -1.63 -0.03
CA TRP A 530 -23.66 -1.07 -0.87
C TRP A 530 -23.89 -1.37 -2.36
N LYS A 531 -24.36 -2.58 -2.68
CA LYS A 531 -24.73 -2.95 -4.06
C LYS A 531 -25.89 -2.09 -4.60
N GLY A 532 -26.88 -1.77 -3.76
CA GLY A 532 -27.96 -0.86 -4.16
C GLY A 532 -27.47 0.55 -4.47
N LEU A 533 -26.56 1.08 -3.65
CA LEU A 533 -25.90 2.36 -3.93
C LEU A 533 -25.06 2.32 -5.20
N PHE A 534 -24.38 1.20 -5.48
CA PHE A 534 -23.60 1.01 -6.70
C PHE A 534 -24.47 1.06 -7.96
N ILE A 535 -25.60 0.34 -7.99
CA ILE A 535 -26.53 0.38 -9.13
C ILE A 535 -27.06 1.80 -9.36
N GLN A 536 -27.37 2.54 -8.28
CA GLN A 536 -27.79 3.94 -8.38
C GLN A 536 -26.66 4.86 -8.86
N ALA A 537 -25.42 4.61 -8.43
CA ALA A 537 -24.26 5.35 -8.87
C ALA A 537 -24.00 5.14 -10.37
N ILE A 538 -24.22 3.94 -10.91
CA ILE A 538 -24.12 3.68 -12.37
C ILE A 538 -25.07 4.60 -13.12
N ALA A 539 -26.36 4.58 -12.77
CA ALA A 539 -27.35 5.42 -13.42
C ALA A 539 -27.04 6.92 -13.31
N TRP A 540 -26.47 7.35 -12.19
CA TRP A 540 -26.07 8.74 -11.96
C TRP A 540 -24.85 9.16 -12.78
N HIS A 541 -23.80 8.34 -12.84
CA HIS A 541 -22.61 8.61 -13.65
C HIS A 541 -22.96 8.66 -15.14
N ASP A 542 -23.81 7.74 -15.60
CA ASP A 542 -24.36 7.76 -16.96
C ASP A 542 -25.10 9.07 -17.25
N GLN A 543 -25.92 9.54 -16.31
CA GLN A 543 -26.65 10.79 -16.46
C GLN A 543 -25.70 12.01 -16.52
N ILE A 544 -24.65 12.04 -15.69
CA ILE A 544 -23.65 13.11 -15.71
C ILE A 544 -22.89 13.11 -17.02
N GLN A 545 -22.41 11.95 -17.47
CA GLN A 545 -21.70 11.82 -18.73
C GLN A 545 -22.58 12.30 -19.91
N LYS A 546 -23.87 11.92 -19.92
CA LYS A 546 -24.84 12.42 -20.90
C LYS A 546 -24.94 13.95 -20.85
N GLN A 547 -25.07 14.54 -19.66
CA GLN A 547 -25.15 15.99 -19.50
C GLN A 547 -23.87 16.72 -19.94
N GLU A 548 -22.70 16.17 -19.64
CA GLU A 548 -21.40 16.72 -20.05
C GLU A 548 -21.22 16.68 -21.57
N ILE A 549 -21.57 15.57 -22.21
CA ILE A 549 -21.57 15.45 -23.68
C ILE A 549 -22.51 16.49 -24.27
N ILE A 550 -23.75 16.60 -23.78
CA ILE A 550 -24.72 17.59 -24.25
C ILE A 550 -24.19 19.02 -24.04
N ALA A 551 -23.60 19.32 -22.88
CA ALA A 551 -23.06 20.64 -22.59
C ALA A 551 -21.88 21.00 -23.49
N ARG A 552 -21.01 20.03 -23.77
CA ARG A 552 -19.90 20.19 -24.72
C ARG A 552 -20.41 20.45 -26.13
N LEU A 553 -21.36 19.65 -26.62
CA LEU A 553 -22.00 19.87 -27.92
C LEU A 553 -22.69 21.23 -27.99
N LYS A 554 -23.41 21.65 -26.94
CA LYS A 554 -24.04 22.99 -26.89
C LYS A 554 -23.03 24.13 -26.91
N LYS A 555 -21.87 23.97 -26.26
CA LYS A 555 -20.80 24.97 -26.23
C LYS A 555 -20.09 25.07 -27.57
N ASP A 556 -19.80 23.95 -28.20
CA ASP A 556 -19.03 23.88 -29.43
C ASP A 556 -19.87 24.27 -30.67
N PHE A 557 -21.19 24.08 -30.64
CA PHE A 557 -22.06 24.25 -31.81
C PHE A 557 -23.21 25.27 -31.65
N ALA A 558 -23.13 26.15 -30.64
CA ALA A 558 -24.01 27.31 -30.39
C ALA A 558 -25.32 27.36 -31.21
N LEU A 559 -26.37 26.67 -30.74
CA LEU A 559 -27.74 26.74 -31.27
C LEU A 559 -27.84 26.71 -32.82
N LYS A 560 -27.19 25.76 -33.50
CA LYS A 560 -27.75 25.29 -34.78
C LYS A 560 -29.03 24.53 -34.46
N ASP A 561 -30.19 25.07 -34.84
CA ASP A 561 -31.44 24.32 -34.89
C ASP A 561 -31.16 23.08 -35.74
N TRP A 562 -31.15 21.92 -35.09
CA TRP A 562 -30.95 20.67 -35.79
C TRP A 562 -32.12 20.45 -36.73
N LYS A 563 -31.81 20.45 -38.02
CA LYS A 563 -32.77 20.09 -39.05
C LYS A 563 -32.69 18.58 -39.23
N SER A 564 -33.71 17.87 -38.75
CA SER A 564 -33.91 16.48 -39.18
C SER A 564 -34.03 16.46 -40.70
N LEU A 565 -33.49 15.43 -41.34
CA LEU A 565 -33.57 15.25 -42.78
C LEU A 565 -35.04 15.12 -43.21
N THR A 566 -35.88 14.56 -42.34
CA THR A 566 -37.31 14.39 -42.60
C THR A 566 -38.19 14.69 -41.38
N ASN A 567 -39.48 14.96 -41.62
CA ASN A 567 -40.47 15.09 -40.55
C ASN A 567 -41.18 13.76 -40.21
N GLU A 568 -41.02 12.72 -41.03
CA GLU A 568 -41.68 11.41 -40.83
C GLU A 568 -41.07 10.61 -39.67
N ALA A 569 -41.90 10.07 -38.79
CA ALA A 569 -41.42 9.36 -37.59
C ALA A 569 -40.85 7.96 -37.91
N HIS A 570 -41.39 7.26 -38.90
CA HIS A 570 -40.97 5.90 -39.24
C HIS A 570 -41.07 5.67 -40.75
N PHE A 571 -40.08 4.98 -41.31
CA PHE A 571 -40.08 4.49 -42.68
C PHE A 571 -40.19 2.97 -42.66
N TYR A 572 -41.10 2.44 -43.48
CA TYR A 572 -41.24 1.00 -43.67
C TYR A 572 -40.75 0.64 -45.07
N TYR A 573 -39.80 -0.28 -45.13
CA TYR A 573 -39.29 -0.82 -46.38
C TYR A 573 -39.32 -2.35 -46.29
N PHE A 574 -40.24 -2.96 -47.04
CA PHE A 574 -40.67 -4.35 -46.80
C PHE A 574 -41.08 -4.55 -45.33
N ASP A 575 -40.58 -5.58 -44.66
CA ASP A 575 -40.86 -5.91 -43.26
C ASP A 575 -39.92 -5.20 -42.26
N TRP A 576 -39.11 -4.25 -42.74
CA TRP A 576 -38.14 -3.49 -41.94
C TRP A 576 -38.66 -2.11 -41.57
N LYS A 577 -38.44 -1.73 -40.32
CA LYS A 577 -38.80 -0.43 -39.76
C LYS A 577 -37.53 0.39 -39.50
N PHE A 578 -37.49 1.59 -40.07
CA PHE A 578 -36.41 2.57 -39.91
C PHE A 578 -36.94 3.82 -39.21
N GLU A 579 -36.23 4.28 -38.19
CA GLU A 579 -36.55 5.49 -37.43
C GLU A 579 -35.35 6.43 -37.43
N GLU A 580 -35.50 7.61 -38.01
CA GLU A 580 -34.44 8.63 -38.02
C GLU A 580 -34.18 9.10 -36.57
N LEU A 581 -32.91 9.16 -36.16
CA LEU A 581 -32.54 9.70 -34.85
C LEU A 581 -32.52 11.23 -34.90
N LYS A 582 -33.63 11.85 -34.48
CA LYS A 582 -33.89 13.30 -34.65
C LYS A 582 -33.46 14.18 -33.48
N ASN A 583 -33.14 13.60 -32.32
CA ASN A 583 -32.71 14.33 -31.12
C ASN A 583 -31.41 13.74 -30.53
N ILE A 584 -30.61 14.59 -29.89
CA ILE A 584 -29.23 14.35 -29.41
C ILE A 584 -29.37 13.46 -28.20
N ASP A 585 -30.44 13.66 -27.42
CA ASP A 585 -30.82 12.76 -26.35
C ASP A 585 -31.08 11.34 -26.84
N GLN A 586 -31.68 11.14 -28.03
CA GLN A 586 -31.89 9.82 -28.63
C GLN A 586 -30.58 9.26 -29.17
N ILE A 587 -29.77 10.06 -29.87
CA ILE A 587 -28.47 9.64 -30.40
C ILE A 587 -27.51 9.19 -29.29
N ILE A 588 -27.43 9.93 -28.19
CA ILE A 588 -26.58 9.57 -27.04
C ILE A 588 -27.12 8.30 -26.35
N GLU A 589 -28.44 8.17 -26.26
CA GLU A 589 -29.10 7.01 -25.66
C GLU A 589 -28.86 5.73 -26.49
N GLU A 590 -28.99 5.84 -27.81
CA GLU A 590 -28.75 4.77 -28.78
C GLU A 590 -27.26 4.40 -28.81
N ALA A 591 -26.33 5.36 -28.77
CA ALA A 591 -24.91 5.03 -28.63
C ALA A 591 -24.60 4.22 -27.38
N ARG A 592 -25.32 4.49 -26.28
CA ARG A 592 -25.14 3.79 -25.01
C ARG A 592 -25.74 2.39 -25.07
N ILE A 593 -27.00 2.26 -25.49
CA ILE A 593 -27.71 0.97 -25.60
C ILE A 593 -26.95 0.04 -26.55
N PHE A 594 -26.44 0.59 -27.64
CA PHE A 594 -25.74 -0.17 -28.67
C PHE A 594 -24.23 -0.18 -28.47
N GLN A 595 -23.64 0.52 -27.50
CA GLN A 595 -22.18 0.59 -27.31
C GLN A 595 -21.40 0.89 -28.60
N ASN A 596 -21.99 1.70 -29.47
CA ASN A 596 -21.38 2.06 -30.74
C ASN A 596 -20.56 3.34 -30.57
N CYS A 597 -19.32 3.35 -31.07
CA CYS A 597 -18.47 4.53 -31.11
C CYS A 597 -19.06 5.65 -31.99
N LEU A 598 -20.10 5.31 -32.75
CA LEU A 598 -20.80 6.15 -33.72
C LEU A 598 -21.29 7.48 -33.13
N ALA A 599 -22.03 7.51 -32.03
CA ALA A 599 -22.62 8.78 -31.60
C ALA A 599 -21.58 9.79 -31.10
N ALA A 600 -20.54 9.35 -30.41
CA ALA A 600 -19.53 10.29 -29.92
C ALA A 600 -18.62 10.82 -31.04
N SER A 601 -18.32 9.98 -32.04
CA SER A 601 -17.46 10.35 -33.18
C SER A 601 -18.20 11.04 -34.33
N TYR A 602 -19.49 10.75 -34.53
CA TYR A 602 -20.32 11.34 -35.59
C TYR A 602 -21.33 12.39 -35.09
N ALA A 603 -21.52 12.60 -33.78
CA ALA A 603 -22.37 13.71 -33.29
C ALA A 603 -21.97 15.05 -33.91
N GLN A 604 -20.68 15.30 -34.10
CA GLN A 604 -20.20 16.49 -34.81
C GLN A 604 -20.72 16.54 -36.26
N ARG A 605 -20.53 15.47 -37.04
CA ARG A 605 -20.96 15.40 -38.45
C ARG A 605 -22.48 15.46 -38.60
N ILE A 606 -23.23 14.88 -37.66
CA ILE A 606 -24.68 14.96 -37.61
C ILE A 606 -25.14 16.40 -37.34
N ILE A 607 -24.49 17.11 -36.41
CA ILE A 607 -24.77 18.54 -36.14
C ILE A 607 -24.40 19.44 -37.32
N GLU A 608 -23.33 19.11 -38.04
CA GLU A 608 -22.90 19.82 -39.23
C GLU A 608 -23.82 19.57 -40.45
N GLY A 609 -24.71 18.56 -40.37
CA GLY A 609 -25.62 18.17 -41.46
C GLY A 609 -24.98 17.26 -42.50
N GLU A 610 -23.85 16.63 -42.16
CA GLU A 610 -23.05 15.78 -43.05
C GLU A 610 -23.27 14.28 -42.81
N TYR A 611 -24.09 13.93 -41.81
CA TYR A 611 -24.36 12.54 -41.43
C TYR A 611 -25.75 12.39 -40.83
N VAL A 612 -26.38 11.23 -41.07
CA VAL A 612 -27.68 10.86 -40.48
C VAL A 612 -27.62 9.41 -39.99
N ALA A 613 -28.33 9.13 -38.91
CA ALA A 613 -28.42 7.79 -38.32
C ALA A 613 -29.88 7.34 -38.21
N PHE A 614 -30.13 6.06 -38.51
CA PHE A 614 -31.44 5.43 -38.40
C PHE A 614 -31.36 4.23 -37.45
N HIS A 615 -32.32 4.14 -36.53
CA HIS A 615 -32.60 2.93 -35.79
C HIS A 615 -33.39 1.96 -36.68
N VAL A 616 -32.87 0.75 -36.85
CA VAL A 616 -33.40 -0.25 -37.79
C VAL A 616 -33.86 -1.47 -37.02
N SER A 617 -35.11 -1.88 -37.22
CA SER A 617 -35.70 -3.04 -36.55
C SER A 617 -36.48 -3.93 -37.51
N HIS A 618 -36.48 -5.23 -37.24
CA HIS A 618 -37.21 -6.25 -38.00
C HIS A 618 -37.94 -7.18 -37.03
N ALA A 619 -39.13 -7.65 -37.39
CA ALA A 619 -39.96 -8.47 -36.49
C ALA A 619 -39.29 -9.79 -36.06
N GLU A 620 -38.39 -10.33 -36.89
CA GLU A 620 -37.67 -11.58 -36.62
C GLU A 620 -36.32 -11.38 -35.90
N LEU A 621 -35.85 -10.14 -35.76
CA LEU A 621 -34.60 -9.84 -35.07
C LEU A 621 -34.86 -9.53 -33.59
N SER A 622 -34.15 -10.23 -32.71
CA SER A 622 -34.19 -9.97 -31.26
C SER A 622 -33.48 -8.68 -30.86
N THR A 623 -32.54 -8.23 -31.69
CA THR A 623 -31.74 -7.02 -31.44
C THR A 623 -31.85 -6.07 -32.63
N PRO A 624 -32.22 -4.80 -32.41
CA PRO A 624 -32.19 -3.77 -33.46
C PRO A 624 -30.75 -3.52 -33.96
N LEU A 625 -30.66 -2.78 -35.07
CA LEU A 625 -29.44 -2.39 -35.77
C LEU A 625 -29.39 -0.86 -35.89
N LEU A 626 -28.19 -0.30 -36.03
CA LEU A 626 -28.00 1.13 -36.29
C LEU A 626 -27.40 1.32 -37.69
N LEU A 627 -28.11 2.04 -38.55
CA LEU A 627 -27.67 2.42 -39.89
C LEU A 627 -27.10 3.85 -39.85
N GLY A 628 -25.84 4.00 -40.22
CA GLY A 628 -25.18 5.29 -40.41
C GLY A 628 -25.04 5.61 -41.90
N CYS A 629 -25.33 6.86 -42.26
CA CYS A 629 -25.22 7.34 -43.65
C CYS A 629 -24.57 8.73 -43.70
N HIS A 630 -23.69 8.93 -44.68
CA HIS A 630 -23.17 10.25 -45.04
C HIS A 630 -24.18 11.04 -45.84
N ILE A 631 -24.21 12.36 -45.67
CA ILE A 631 -24.99 13.26 -46.51
C ILE A 631 -24.02 13.95 -47.49
N HIS A 632 -24.29 13.80 -48.79
CA HIS A 632 -23.59 14.52 -49.87
C HIS A 632 -24.62 14.95 -50.91
N ASP A 633 -24.59 16.23 -51.30
CA ASP A 633 -25.49 16.78 -52.33
C ASP A 633 -26.99 16.45 -52.11
N GLN A 634 -27.44 16.46 -50.84
CA GLN A 634 -28.80 16.10 -50.40
C GLN A 634 -29.20 14.61 -50.57
N GLU A 635 -28.25 13.73 -50.88
CA GLU A 635 -28.43 12.28 -50.89
C GLU A 635 -27.76 11.62 -49.68
N ILE A 636 -28.38 10.55 -49.17
CA ILE A 636 -27.78 9.70 -48.14
C ILE A 636 -26.96 8.58 -48.79
N ILE A 637 -25.70 8.46 -48.40
CA ILE A 637 -24.77 7.43 -48.85
C ILE A 637 -24.57 6.45 -47.69
N PHE A 638 -24.78 5.16 -47.95
CA PHE A 638 -24.54 4.11 -46.97
C PHE A 638 -23.08 4.17 -46.47
N ASP A 639 -22.91 4.24 -45.16
CA ASP A 639 -21.60 4.15 -44.51
C ASP A 639 -21.47 2.81 -43.80
N GLN A 640 -22.40 2.52 -42.89
CA GLN A 640 -22.32 1.32 -42.06
C GLN A 640 -23.67 0.86 -41.49
N LEU A 641 -23.76 -0.44 -41.22
CA LEU A 641 -24.86 -1.07 -40.49
C LEU A 641 -24.26 -1.97 -39.40
N GLU A 642 -24.56 -1.65 -38.14
CA GLU A 642 -23.95 -2.32 -36.99
C GLU A 642 -24.99 -2.81 -35.99
N TYR A 643 -24.73 -4.00 -35.43
CA TYR A 643 -25.31 -4.49 -34.19
C TYR A 643 -24.71 -3.75 -32.99
N PRO A 644 -25.27 -3.93 -31.77
CA PRO A 644 -24.60 -3.48 -30.56
C PRO A 644 -23.13 -3.94 -30.47
N HIS A 645 -22.25 -3.12 -29.88
CA HIS A 645 -20.81 -3.30 -29.67
C HIS A 645 -19.95 -3.14 -30.93
N ASN A 646 -20.41 -2.37 -31.94
CA ASN A 646 -19.78 -2.21 -33.25
C ASN A 646 -19.58 -3.54 -34.01
N GLN A 647 -20.42 -4.54 -33.75
CA GLN A 647 -20.40 -5.78 -34.52
C GLN A 647 -21.05 -5.53 -35.88
N LYS A 648 -20.34 -5.86 -36.97
CA LYS A 648 -20.86 -5.68 -38.33
C LYS A 648 -22.10 -6.55 -38.56
N ALA A 649 -23.11 -5.99 -39.22
CA ALA A 649 -24.30 -6.70 -39.63
C ALA A 649 -23.98 -7.76 -40.70
N ASP A 650 -24.85 -8.76 -40.81
CA ASP A 650 -24.73 -9.79 -41.85
C ASP A 650 -24.83 -9.16 -43.25
N PRO A 651 -24.10 -9.69 -44.27
CA PRO A 651 -24.08 -9.10 -45.61
C PRO A 651 -25.46 -8.89 -46.24
N GLN A 652 -26.40 -9.79 -45.95
CA GLN A 652 -27.79 -9.71 -46.46
C GLN A 652 -28.55 -8.49 -45.91
N TYR A 653 -28.28 -8.08 -44.66
CA TYR A 653 -28.87 -6.89 -44.07
C TYR A 653 -28.17 -5.62 -44.54
N ILE A 654 -26.88 -5.69 -44.84
CA ILE A 654 -26.14 -4.58 -45.47
C ILE A 654 -26.72 -4.29 -46.86
N ASP A 655 -26.95 -5.32 -47.68
CA ASP A 655 -27.56 -5.17 -49.00
C ASP A 655 -28.96 -4.52 -48.88
N MET A 656 -29.76 -4.95 -47.91
CA MET A 656 -31.06 -4.36 -47.59
C MET A 656 -30.96 -2.88 -47.21
N ALA A 657 -29.98 -2.50 -46.38
CA ALA A 657 -29.76 -1.11 -46.00
C ALA A 657 -29.31 -0.25 -47.20
N ILE A 658 -28.48 -0.78 -48.10
CA ILE A 658 -28.08 -0.10 -49.34
C ILE A 658 -29.28 0.07 -50.30
N HIS A 659 -30.17 -0.92 -50.36
CA HIS A 659 -31.41 -0.81 -51.11
C HIS A 659 -32.35 0.24 -50.50
N PHE A 660 -32.45 0.28 -49.17
CA PHE A 660 -33.18 1.31 -48.45
C PHE A 660 -32.61 2.70 -48.75
N THR A 661 -31.30 2.93 -48.65
CA THR A 661 -30.70 4.26 -48.93
C THR A 661 -30.97 4.70 -50.37
N SER A 662 -30.83 3.79 -51.34
CA SER A 662 -31.14 4.06 -52.75
C SER A 662 -32.62 4.41 -52.98
N TRP A 663 -33.53 3.70 -52.30
CA TRP A 663 -34.97 3.99 -52.32
C TRP A 663 -35.29 5.34 -51.66
N PHE A 664 -34.67 5.59 -50.51
CA PHE A 664 -34.86 6.80 -49.71
C PHE A 664 -34.41 8.04 -50.48
N ASN A 665 -33.26 8.00 -51.18
CA ASN A 665 -32.81 9.08 -52.05
C ASN A 665 -33.80 9.39 -53.17
N ARG A 666 -34.36 8.37 -53.84
CA ARG A 666 -35.40 8.59 -54.87
C ARG A 666 -36.64 9.27 -54.29
N ARG A 667 -37.01 8.92 -53.06
CA ARG A 667 -38.12 9.52 -52.33
C ARG A 667 -37.83 10.98 -51.97
N LEU A 668 -36.62 11.29 -51.48
CA LEU A 668 -36.20 12.67 -51.19
C LEU A 668 -36.29 13.56 -52.44
N HIS A 669 -35.82 13.07 -53.59
CA HIS A 669 -35.90 13.78 -54.87
C HIS A 669 -37.34 14.01 -55.34
N THR A 670 -38.27 13.10 -55.06
CA THR A 670 -39.68 13.29 -55.40
C THR A 670 -40.38 14.26 -54.45
N SER A 671 -40.03 14.28 -53.16
CA SER A 671 -40.57 15.24 -52.19
C SER A 671 -40.06 16.69 -52.38
N CYS A 672 -38.86 16.90 -52.94
CA CYS A 672 -38.37 18.25 -53.28
C CYS A 672 -39.04 18.84 -54.53
N ILE A 673 -39.56 18.01 -55.43
CA ILE A 673 -40.26 18.47 -56.65
C ILE A 673 -41.67 19.00 -56.30
N ASP A 674 -42.32 18.45 -55.28
CA ASP A 674 -43.66 18.90 -54.86
C ASP A 674 -43.63 20.22 -54.06
N SER A 675 -42.48 20.66 -53.52
CA SER A 675 -42.37 21.97 -52.85
C SER A 675 -42.17 23.15 -53.79
N ASP A 676 -41.81 22.91 -55.06
CA ASP A 676 -41.60 23.96 -56.08
C ASP A 676 -42.79 24.11 -57.06
N LEU A 677 -43.91 23.40 -56.82
CA LEU A 677 -45.11 23.43 -57.66
C LEU A 677 -46.31 24.20 -57.07
N ASP A 678 -46.12 24.99 -56.01
CA ASP A 678 -47.11 25.97 -55.51
C ASP A 678 -46.66 27.43 -55.79
N LEU A 679 -46.36 27.74 -57.05
CA LEU A 679 -46.34 29.10 -57.58
C LEU A 679 -47.11 29.16 -58.90
N ASN A 680 -48.32 29.74 -58.81
CA ASN A 680 -49.31 30.06 -59.85
C ASN A 680 -50.48 29.07 -60.01
N THR A 681 -51.45 29.15 -59.08
CA THR A 681 -52.78 29.73 -59.36
C THR A 681 -53.49 30.12 -58.07
#